data_AF-A0A317FQD1-F1
#
_entry.id   AF-A0A317FQD1-F1
#
_cell.length_a   1.000
_cell.length_b   1.000
_cell.length_c   1.000
_cell.angle_alpha   90.00
_cell.angle_beta   90.00
_cell.angle_gamma   90.00
#
_symmetry.space_group_name_H-M   'P 1'
#
loop_
_entity.id
_entity.type
_entity.pdbx_description
1 polymer ?
#
loop_
_entity_poly.entity_id
_entity_poly.type
_entity_poly.pdbx_seq_one_letter_code
_entity_poly.pdbx_strand_id
1 'polypeptide(L)'
;MNTLLKIASISSLVLLSSCSSIMPQKSVEARFVPERMDDFAFENDKVAFRVYGPALKDSVENSGTDCWLKRVDYPIINKWYEGEREGISYHADHGEGYDPYHVGNSLGCGSMALWDENADKSDRLIQPNVYTDYSIIEKTADKVVFELTYQYTDQDITEKKRYTLEKGSQFYKVQSQFTHNGKPIQLKVAVGVTTHDGKAQTHVNSEGDAITTWETIDGSQVGTSVLLPKFTHTHYILQQSDKKDRSHALLVAQTNKAGEITYYGGFAWSKAGDITTFKQWQDYASNYLAKDKNTQVTAESVKSLTKKVADWQIANFAEEGKYRALPRKPPQWMNREQYHDLEWHHGALYAGMNEWRKIADDDKYTNFLMEIGERNDWALHQRPYHADDHTVGQFYLSLYEDFHQPKMLEPTRKQFDWILAHPKTGTLDWLAENTHAHDRWGWCDALFMAPPVWARLAKITGEEKYLDFMHQEYKATYDLLWSKKGQLFWRDSSFFDKHEKNGEDVFWARGNGWVFGGLALMIPDLPVTWEKRDFYINLYKKMAARLIEIQRDDGTWSMGLLGGTQGYPIKETSGTSFYAFGLVWGINNGYLDKETYRPALMKAWRAISGSVTDDGMLAFVQPVGAAPGDSFPDYTEVYGVGAFLAAGSEVYKLLEDEKPKKHVAHNTIQTLMHNAGWCWFQDPRAIIQNGKLIIGSVAGNGVGDAAVGVYDLDKKQLLGRTTLKTKFDHDDHNSPVFYARPDGSVLSVYARHNSEKVHYYRISKSDNFLNWGEEKTIQSPANVTYMNLYDLSDEGTLYNLYRGIDWNPTYVTSKDDGATWSDEHVHLIQNEVPGVQRPYARYAGNGKDTIGLSFTDAHPRDFGNSIYYSEFRKGNFYNVDGTLIKNLKKDGPLKPSEAEKLFQGGGGNFRGVDLSVEKSAWTSSVAFDDKGYPHVAYTYYLNNLDQRYRIASWDGKKWHDREVAFAGSRLYDREASYTGLITVDPSDPTHVVISSNVNPTTSESLAMPHQIFSAHIGLDDDTKSIQWEQLTHDKNNENLRPMIVNSDKHKVIMWLQGQYNSWTDYYLDAVGIVVE
;
A
#
# COMPACT_ATOMS: atom_id res chain seq x y z
N MET A 1 27.24 72.22 -23.01
CA MET A 1 27.98 72.67 -21.81
C MET A 1 27.57 71.74 -20.67
N ASN A 2 28.37 70.89 -20.05
CA ASN A 2 29.82 70.77 -20.00
C ASN A 2 30.23 69.31 -19.88
N THR A 3 31.38 69.05 -20.48
CA THR A 3 32.18 67.84 -20.56
C THR A 3 32.94 67.57 -19.26
N LEU A 4 33.27 66.29 -19.01
CA LEU A 4 34.51 65.72 -18.42
C LEU A 4 34.26 64.78 -17.23
N LEU A 5 34.42 63.47 -17.44
CA LEU A 5 35.70 62.79 -17.17
C LEU A 5 35.72 61.39 -17.81
N LYS A 6 36.74 61.17 -18.65
CA LYS A 6 37.20 59.88 -19.20
C LYS A 6 38.02 59.14 -18.14
N ILE A 7 38.01 57.80 -18.13
CA ILE A 7 39.16 56.95 -18.49
C ILE A 7 38.80 55.43 -18.39
N ALA A 8 39.45 54.66 -19.27
CA ALA A 8 39.61 53.20 -19.38
C ALA A 8 38.46 52.42 -20.05
N SER A 9 38.49 52.20 -21.37
CA SER A 9 39.30 51.22 -22.16
C SER A 9 38.40 50.10 -22.68
N ILE A 10 37.86 50.26 -23.90
CA ILE A 10 38.29 49.57 -25.14
C ILE A 10 38.16 48.03 -25.04
N SER A 11 37.09 47.48 -25.62
CA SER A 11 37.17 46.67 -26.85
C SER A 11 35.79 46.21 -27.32
N SER A 12 35.68 46.00 -28.63
CA SER A 12 34.68 45.18 -29.33
C SER A 12 33.49 45.92 -29.95
N LEU A 13 33.83 46.52 -31.10
CA LEU A 13 32.97 46.81 -32.24
C LEU A 13 32.53 45.50 -32.93
N VAL A 14 31.43 45.58 -33.70
CA VAL A 14 30.86 44.58 -34.63
C VAL A 14 29.75 43.69 -34.03
N LEU A 15 28.56 44.29 -33.94
CA LEU A 15 27.27 43.61 -33.96
C LEU A 15 26.68 43.81 -35.35
N LEU A 16 26.66 42.74 -36.16
CA LEU A 16 25.68 42.40 -37.21
C LEU A 16 26.31 41.39 -38.19
N SER A 17 26.05 40.09 -37.99
CA SER A 17 25.76 39.14 -39.06
C SER A 17 25.30 37.79 -38.48
N SER A 18 24.40 37.14 -39.22
CA SER A 18 23.93 35.75 -39.15
C SER A 18 23.12 35.29 -37.93
N CYS A 19 21.79 35.38 -38.07
CA CYS A 19 20.94 34.25 -37.72
C CYS A 19 21.43 33.01 -38.48
N SER A 20 22.07 32.08 -37.80
CA SER A 20 22.17 30.70 -38.25
C SER A 20 21.26 29.88 -37.35
N SER A 21 20.16 29.39 -37.93
CA SER A 21 19.38 28.30 -37.37
C SER A 21 20.34 27.15 -37.02
N ILE A 22 20.48 26.84 -35.73
CA ILE A 22 21.14 25.60 -35.30
C ILE A 22 20.22 24.47 -35.78
N MET A 23 20.53 23.85 -36.91
CA MET A 23 19.90 22.58 -37.27
C MET A 23 20.34 21.56 -36.22
N PRO A 24 19.43 20.76 -35.64
CA PRO A 24 19.82 19.67 -34.76
C PRO A 24 20.77 18.74 -35.51
N GLN A 25 21.95 18.51 -34.94
CA GLN A 25 22.96 17.61 -35.49
C GLN A 25 22.40 16.19 -35.48
N LYS A 26 22.19 15.60 -36.66
CA LYS A 26 21.67 14.23 -36.80
C LYS A 26 22.61 13.27 -36.05
N SER A 27 22.07 12.45 -35.13
CA SER A 27 22.85 11.47 -34.36
C SER A 27 22.67 10.04 -34.87
N VAL A 28 21.75 9.81 -35.81
CA VAL A 28 21.51 8.53 -36.48
C VAL A 28 21.37 8.73 -37.99
N GLU A 29 21.71 7.71 -38.77
CA GLU A 29 21.60 7.74 -40.23
C GLU A 29 21.31 6.31 -40.75
N ALA A 30 20.47 6.19 -41.78
CA ALA A 30 20.32 4.95 -42.53
C ALA A 30 19.88 5.25 -43.95
N ARG A 31 20.43 4.51 -44.91
CA ARG A 31 20.11 4.67 -46.32
C ARG A 31 20.46 3.47 -47.17
N PHE A 32 19.77 3.41 -48.30
CA PHE A 32 20.17 2.64 -49.47
C PHE A 32 21.37 3.32 -50.16
N VAL A 33 22.35 2.53 -50.58
CA VAL A 33 23.65 2.98 -51.11
C VAL A 33 23.88 2.37 -52.50
N PRO A 34 23.22 2.88 -53.55
CA PRO A 34 23.38 2.35 -54.91
C PRO A 34 24.81 2.48 -55.44
N GLU A 35 25.58 3.47 -54.96
CA GLU A 35 26.97 3.66 -55.36
C GLU A 35 27.92 2.55 -54.86
N ARG A 36 27.50 1.74 -53.87
CA ARG A 36 28.21 0.54 -53.42
C ARG A 36 27.29 -0.66 -53.58
N MET A 37 27.05 -1.06 -54.84
CA MET A 37 26.40 -2.32 -55.18
C MET A 37 25.09 -2.57 -54.41
N ASP A 38 24.28 -1.51 -54.28
CA ASP A 38 22.97 -1.52 -53.63
C ASP A 38 22.99 -1.88 -52.13
N ASP A 39 24.08 -1.62 -51.41
CA ASP A 39 24.14 -1.83 -49.96
C ASP A 39 23.01 -1.12 -49.19
N PHE A 40 22.77 -1.58 -47.96
CA PHE A 40 22.04 -0.83 -46.97
C PHE A 40 22.94 -0.55 -45.75
N ALA A 41 23.14 0.72 -45.43
CA ALA A 41 24.03 1.13 -44.35
C ALA A 41 23.24 1.91 -43.29
N PHE A 42 23.58 1.71 -42.02
CA PHE A 42 22.90 2.34 -40.88
C PHE A 42 23.84 2.55 -39.69
N GLU A 43 23.68 3.65 -38.96
CA GLU A 43 24.55 4.03 -37.85
C GLU A 43 23.86 4.90 -36.80
N ASN A 44 24.52 5.03 -35.65
CA ASN A 44 24.27 6.04 -34.64
C ASN A 44 25.59 6.71 -34.20
N ASP A 45 25.57 7.38 -33.05
CA ASP A 45 26.71 8.03 -32.40
C ASP A 45 27.75 7.05 -31.81
N LYS A 46 27.51 5.74 -31.85
CA LYS A 46 28.38 4.70 -31.26
C LYS A 46 28.89 3.69 -32.29
N VAL A 47 28.02 3.25 -33.20
CA VAL A 47 28.25 2.11 -34.11
C VAL A 47 27.73 2.42 -35.50
N ALA A 48 28.39 1.83 -36.50
CA ALA A 48 27.95 1.85 -37.88
C ALA A 48 27.98 0.43 -38.45
N PHE A 49 27.00 0.11 -39.29
CA PHE A 49 26.80 -1.21 -39.85
C PHE A 49 26.46 -1.14 -41.34
N ARG A 50 26.69 -2.26 -42.00
CA ARG A 50 26.37 -2.47 -43.41
C ARG A 50 25.81 -3.87 -43.64
N VAL A 51 24.83 -3.98 -44.52
CA VAL A 51 24.32 -5.24 -45.06
C VAL A 51 24.33 -5.19 -46.58
N TYR A 52 24.60 -6.34 -47.21
CA TYR A 52 24.96 -6.41 -48.62
C TYR A 52 23.76 -6.37 -49.56
N GLY A 53 23.92 -5.61 -50.64
CA GLY A 53 22.88 -5.27 -51.60
C GLY A 53 22.55 -6.28 -52.70
N PRO A 54 21.38 -6.16 -53.36
CA PRO A 54 20.99 -6.99 -54.50
C PRO A 54 22.03 -7.12 -55.63
N ALA A 55 22.82 -6.07 -55.91
CA ALA A 55 23.86 -6.14 -56.94
C ALA A 55 25.05 -7.04 -56.56
N LEU A 56 25.16 -7.46 -55.30
CA LEU A 56 26.16 -8.41 -54.79
C LEU A 56 25.67 -9.87 -54.76
N LYS A 57 24.51 -10.20 -55.36
CA LYS A 57 23.95 -11.56 -55.33
C LYS A 57 24.88 -12.69 -55.81
N ASP A 58 25.83 -12.35 -56.69
CA ASP A 58 26.80 -13.27 -57.30
C ASP A 58 28.21 -13.18 -56.65
N SER A 59 28.31 -12.43 -55.54
CA SER A 59 29.54 -12.28 -54.74
C SER A 59 29.65 -13.33 -53.64
N VAL A 60 30.70 -13.28 -52.81
CA VAL A 60 30.86 -14.20 -51.67
C VAL A 60 30.08 -13.74 -50.44
N GLU A 61 29.70 -12.47 -50.42
CA GLU A 61 28.93 -11.83 -49.36
C GLU A 61 27.43 -12.17 -49.47
N ASN A 62 26.78 -12.32 -48.32
CA ASN A 62 25.39 -12.78 -48.23
C ASN A 62 24.57 -11.93 -47.23
N SER A 63 23.75 -12.57 -46.41
CA SER A 63 22.96 -11.96 -45.33
C SER A 63 23.72 -11.57 -44.06
N GLY A 64 25.05 -11.77 -44.00
CA GLY A 64 25.88 -11.35 -42.88
C GLY A 64 25.84 -9.83 -42.64
N THR A 65 25.94 -9.41 -41.37
CA THR A 65 26.00 -7.98 -41.01
C THR A 65 27.44 -7.56 -40.77
N ASP A 66 27.84 -6.45 -41.35
CA ASP A 66 29.18 -5.89 -41.25
C ASP A 66 29.25 -4.76 -40.23
N CYS A 67 30.40 -4.58 -39.58
CA CYS A 67 30.61 -3.68 -38.45
C CYS A 67 31.75 -2.69 -38.74
N TRP A 68 31.39 -1.42 -38.95
CA TRP A 68 32.32 -0.34 -39.26
C TRP A 68 32.81 0.31 -37.97
N LEU A 69 34.12 0.21 -37.70
CA LEU A 69 34.70 0.66 -36.45
C LEU A 69 34.83 2.18 -36.45
N LYS A 70 34.02 2.88 -35.64
CA LYS A 70 34.05 4.34 -35.48
C LYS A 70 34.34 4.77 -34.05
N ARG A 71 34.88 5.98 -33.87
CA ARG A 71 35.15 6.61 -32.55
C ARG A 71 34.68 8.06 -32.46
N VAL A 72 33.78 8.47 -33.35
CA VAL A 72 33.18 9.80 -33.41
C VAL A 72 31.68 9.71 -33.15
N ASP A 73 31.09 10.76 -32.59
CA ASP A 73 29.68 10.80 -32.17
C ASP A 73 28.72 11.32 -33.25
N TYR A 74 29.23 11.65 -34.44
CA TYR A 74 28.45 12.09 -35.59
C TYR A 74 28.39 11.02 -36.70
N PRO A 75 27.38 11.07 -37.60
CA PRO A 75 27.25 10.15 -38.72
C PRO A 75 28.43 10.20 -39.69
N ILE A 76 28.99 9.04 -40.05
CA ILE A 76 30.11 8.87 -40.98
C ILE A 76 29.74 8.23 -42.32
N ILE A 77 28.59 7.57 -42.44
CA ILE A 77 28.21 6.76 -43.62
C ILE A 77 28.28 7.59 -44.90
N ASN A 78 27.62 8.76 -44.91
CA ASN A 78 27.59 9.61 -46.10
C ASN A 78 29.00 10.10 -46.47
N LYS A 79 29.77 10.52 -45.46
CA LYS A 79 31.12 11.05 -45.64
C LYS A 79 32.07 9.98 -46.16
N TRP A 80 32.03 8.77 -45.62
CA TRP A 80 32.93 7.68 -46.00
C TRP A 80 32.63 7.16 -47.40
N TYR A 81 31.35 7.00 -47.76
CA TYR A 81 30.99 6.61 -49.14
C TYR A 81 31.31 7.70 -50.16
N GLU A 82 31.15 8.98 -49.81
CA GLU A 82 31.58 10.08 -50.67
C GLU A 82 33.09 10.12 -50.83
N GLY A 83 33.85 9.98 -49.73
CA GLY A 83 35.30 9.90 -49.73
C GLY A 83 35.84 8.76 -50.60
N GLU A 84 35.23 7.56 -50.56
CA GLU A 84 35.64 6.44 -51.41
C GLU A 84 35.52 6.79 -52.91
N ARG A 85 34.46 7.50 -53.32
CA ARG A 85 34.31 7.98 -54.70
C ARG A 85 35.37 9.01 -55.09
N GLU A 86 35.90 9.73 -54.11
CA GLU A 86 36.97 10.71 -54.27
C GLU A 86 38.38 10.10 -54.07
N GLY A 87 38.47 8.77 -53.88
CA GLY A 87 39.72 8.03 -53.73
C GLY A 87 40.29 7.98 -52.30
N ILE A 88 39.52 8.42 -51.30
CA ILE A 88 39.86 8.30 -49.88
C ILE A 88 39.20 7.04 -49.33
N SER A 89 39.97 5.97 -49.19
CA SER A 89 39.38 4.70 -48.81
C SER A 89 38.94 4.64 -47.35
N TYR A 90 37.71 4.19 -47.09
CA TYR A 90 37.21 3.93 -45.73
C TYR A 90 37.74 2.61 -45.13
N HIS A 91 38.54 1.85 -45.87
CA HIS A 91 39.32 0.73 -45.35
C HIS A 91 40.64 1.16 -44.68
N ALA A 92 40.93 2.46 -44.66
CA ALA A 92 42.05 3.05 -43.93
C ALA A 92 41.54 4.05 -42.88
N ASP A 93 42.21 4.08 -41.73
CA ASP A 93 41.84 4.95 -40.61
C ASP A 93 42.32 6.38 -40.81
N HIS A 94 41.40 7.31 -41.07
CA HIS A 94 41.68 8.74 -41.25
C HIS A 94 41.37 9.58 -39.99
N GLY A 95 41.32 8.94 -38.81
CA GLY A 95 41.12 9.59 -37.51
C GLY A 95 39.72 9.38 -36.91
N GLU A 96 38.72 9.08 -37.74
CA GLU A 96 37.33 8.87 -37.30
C GLU A 96 36.99 7.39 -37.03
N GLY A 97 37.75 6.49 -37.64
CA GLY A 97 37.39 5.08 -37.78
C GLY A 97 37.68 4.55 -39.19
N TYR A 98 37.33 3.29 -39.43
CA TYR A 98 37.46 2.58 -40.71
C TYR A 98 36.72 1.23 -40.70
N ASP A 99 36.72 0.53 -41.83
CA ASP A 99 36.16 -0.82 -42.01
C ASP A 99 37.28 -1.89 -42.17
N PRO A 100 37.75 -2.53 -41.07
CA PRO A 100 38.63 -3.69 -41.12
C PRO A 100 37.92 -5.04 -40.95
N TYR A 101 36.57 -5.06 -40.88
CA TYR A 101 35.83 -6.25 -40.46
C TYR A 101 35.52 -7.16 -41.67
N HIS A 102 35.85 -8.46 -41.57
CA HIS A 102 35.68 -9.39 -42.68
C HIS A 102 34.46 -10.30 -42.47
N VAL A 103 33.37 -10.05 -43.19
CA VAL A 103 32.15 -10.87 -43.09
C VAL A 103 32.21 -12.11 -43.98
N GLY A 104 32.55 -11.95 -45.27
CA GLY A 104 32.50 -13.03 -46.26
C GLY A 104 31.16 -13.79 -46.24
N ASN A 105 31.22 -15.13 -46.18
CA ASN A 105 30.04 -16.01 -46.15
C ASN A 105 29.59 -16.40 -44.71
N SER A 106 29.82 -15.51 -43.74
CA SER A 106 29.47 -15.72 -42.32
C SER A 106 28.17 -15.01 -41.92
N LEU A 107 27.72 -15.17 -40.67
CA LEU A 107 26.66 -14.34 -40.07
C LEU A 107 27.15 -12.95 -39.67
N GLY A 108 28.45 -12.67 -39.78
CA GLY A 108 29.05 -11.39 -39.45
C GLY A 108 28.82 -11.01 -37.99
N CYS A 109 28.36 -9.78 -37.79
CA CYS A 109 28.20 -9.10 -36.52
C CYS A 109 26.71 -9.11 -36.09
N GLY A 110 26.11 -10.29 -36.07
CA GLY A 110 24.75 -10.52 -35.56
C GLY A 110 23.67 -10.80 -36.61
N SER A 111 23.92 -11.65 -37.60
CA SER A 111 22.86 -12.14 -38.49
C SER A 111 22.24 -13.47 -38.01
N MET A 112 21.28 -13.98 -38.78
CA MET A 112 20.54 -15.21 -38.49
C MET A 112 20.41 -16.11 -39.72
N ALA A 113 20.40 -17.42 -39.49
CA ALA A 113 20.19 -18.47 -40.48
C ALA A 113 19.12 -19.47 -40.03
N LEU A 114 18.57 -20.26 -40.96
CA LEU A 114 17.81 -21.45 -40.59
C LEU A 114 18.77 -22.52 -40.06
N TRP A 115 18.31 -23.29 -39.07
CA TRP A 115 19.08 -24.35 -38.46
C TRP A 115 18.64 -25.71 -38.98
N ASP A 116 19.52 -26.41 -39.71
CA ASP A 116 19.27 -27.78 -40.17
C ASP A 116 19.87 -28.81 -39.21
N GLU A 117 19.01 -29.52 -38.48
CA GLU A 117 19.43 -30.56 -37.54
C GLU A 117 20.02 -31.80 -38.23
N ASN A 118 19.73 -31.99 -39.53
CA ASN A 118 20.11 -33.15 -40.30
C ASN A 118 21.41 -32.94 -41.12
N ALA A 119 21.90 -31.70 -41.19
CA ALA A 119 23.14 -31.37 -41.88
C ALA A 119 24.40 -31.88 -41.13
N ASP A 120 25.53 -31.90 -41.84
CA ASP A 120 26.85 -32.24 -41.28
C ASP A 120 27.09 -31.43 -39.99
N LYS A 121 27.66 -32.09 -38.97
CA LYS A 121 28.00 -31.46 -37.69
C LYS A 121 28.95 -30.25 -37.85
N SER A 122 29.71 -30.20 -38.94
CA SER A 122 30.67 -29.11 -39.20
C SER A 122 30.03 -27.79 -39.66
N ASP A 123 28.81 -27.83 -40.24
CA ASP A 123 28.11 -26.64 -40.70
C ASP A 123 26.61 -26.89 -40.92
N ARG A 124 25.77 -26.32 -40.04
CA ARG A 124 24.31 -26.52 -40.02
C ARG A 124 23.49 -25.30 -40.41
N LEU A 125 24.16 -24.23 -40.84
CA LEU A 125 23.50 -22.96 -41.14
C LEU A 125 23.08 -22.92 -42.60
N ILE A 126 21.77 -22.81 -42.83
CA ILE A 126 21.22 -22.45 -44.15
C ILE A 126 21.02 -20.94 -44.13
N GLN A 127 21.85 -20.21 -44.87
CA GLN A 127 21.79 -18.75 -44.97
C GLN A 127 21.04 -18.32 -46.23
N PRO A 128 20.24 -17.23 -46.16
CA PRO A 128 19.77 -16.58 -47.37
C PRO A 128 20.92 -15.79 -48.00
N ASN A 129 20.78 -15.48 -49.29
CA ASN A 129 21.68 -14.58 -50.01
C ASN A 129 21.49 -13.12 -49.51
N VAL A 130 21.87 -12.11 -50.29
CA VAL A 130 21.61 -10.69 -50.05
C VAL A 130 20.11 -10.37 -49.95
N TYR A 131 19.77 -9.23 -49.37
CA TYR A 131 18.37 -8.81 -49.31
C TYR A 131 17.83 -8.53 -50.74
N THR A 132 16.53 -8.68 -50.90
CA THR A 132 15.83 -8.55 -52.19
C THR A 132 14.98 -7.28 -52.28
N ASP A 133 14.55 -6.75 -51.14
CA ASP A 133 13.74 -5.53 -51.06
C ASP A 133 14.01 -4.79 -49.73
N TYR A 134 13.79 -3.48 -49.71
CA TYR A 134 13.98 -2.65 -48.52
C TYR A 134 12.88 -1.58 -48.37
N SER A 135 12.63 -1.17 -47.13
CA SER A 135 11.84 0.04 -46.86
C SER A 135 12.32 0.74 -45.59
N ILE A 136 12.46 2.07 -45.63
CA ILE A 136 12.69 2.88 -44.43
C ILE A 136 11.32 3.22 -43.83
N ILE A 137 11.10 2.79 -42.58
CA ILE A 137 9.83 2.95 -41.86
C ILE A 137 9.84 4.24 -41.04
N GLU A 138 10.93 4.50 -40.32
CA GLU A 138 11.08 5.63 -39.43
C GLU A 138 12.53 6.14 -39.47
N LYS A 139 12.70 7.46 -39.49
CA LYS A 139 14.01 8.09 -39.37
C LYS A 139 13.87 9.43 -38.67
N THR A 140 14.23 9.45 -37.40
CA THR A 140 14.22 10.63 -36.52
C THR A 140 15.65 11.06 -36.19
N ALA A 141 15.82 12.06 -35.32
CA ALA A 141 17.15 12.49 -34.87
C ALA A 141 17.87 11.44 -34.01
N ASP A 142 17.11 10.57 -33.32
CA ASP A 142 17.64 9.64 -32.30
C ASP A 142 17.34 8.16 -32.62
N LYS A 143 16.58 7.87 -33.68
CA LYS A 143 16.18 6.50 -34.02
C LYS A 143 15.97 6.29 -35.51
N VAL A 144 16.32 5.09 -35.99
CA VAL A 144 15.99 4.63 -37.33
C VAL A 144 15.36 3.24 -37.30
N VAL A 145 14.33 3.04 -38.12
CA VAL A 145 13.63 1.77 -38.32
C VAL A 145 13.52 1.51 -39.82
N PHE A 146 13.94 0.33 -40.25
CA PHE A 146 13.83 -0.09 -41.65
C PHE A 146 13.57 -1.58 -41.74
N GLU A 147 13.07 -2.04 -42.87
CA GLU A 147 12.80 -3.45 -43.15
C GLU A 147 13.60 -3.92 -44.35
N LEU A 148 14.11 -5.14 -44.26
CA LEU A 148 14.77 -5.86 -45.34
C LEU A 148 14.08 -7.21 -45.57
N THR A 149 13.89 -7.58 -46.83
CA THR A 149 13.28 -8.87 -47.21
C THR A 149 14.33 -9.82 -47.78
N TYR A 150 14.39 -11.04 -47.25
CA TYR A 150 15.31 -12.10 -47.67
C TYR A 150 14.53 -13.30 -48.21
N GLN A 151 15.14 -14.02 -49.15
CA GLN A 151 14.56 -15.23 -49.75
C GLN A 151 15.48 -16.42 -49.52
N TYR A 152 14.91 -17.48 -48.93
CA TYR A 152 15.51 -18.81 -48.85
C TYR A 152 14.99 -19.65 -50.02
N THR A 153 15.57 -19.45 -51.20
CA THR A 153 15.04 -19.97 -52.47
C THR A 153 14.81 -21.48 -52.45
N ASP A 154 15.73 -22.26 -51.87
CA ASP A 154 15.64 -23.72 -51.83
C ASP A 154 14.58 -24.24 -50.84
N GLN A 155 14.21 -23.43 -49.84
CA GLN A 155 13.22 -23.78 -48.83
C GLN A 155 11.84 -23.14 -49.08
N ASP A 156 11.72 -22.27 -50.09
CA ASP A 156 10.51 -21.48 -50.36
C ASP A 156 10.04 -20.71 -49.10
N ILE A 157 10.99 -20.09 -48.39
CA ILE A 157 10.73 -19.29 -47.19
C ILE A 157 11.12 -17.84 -47.45
N THR A 158 10.19 -16.94 -47.13
CA THR A 158 10.46 -15.50 -47.10
C THR A 158 10.68 -15.06 -45.64
N GLU A 159 11.79 -14.36 -45.39
CA GLU A 159 12.06 -13.70 -44.12
C GLU A 159 11.96 -12.19 -44.30
N LYS A 160 11.16 -11.55 -43.45
CA LYS A 160 11.13 -10.10 -43.33
C LYS A 160 11.77 -9.67 -42.02
N LYS A 161 12.86 -8.90 -42.09
CA LYS A 161 13.60 -8.40 -40.93
C LYS A 161 13.33 -6.92 -40.73
N ARG A 162 12.76 -6.54 -39.59
CA ARG A 162 12.65 -5.14 -39.16
C ARG A 162 13.80 -4.79 -38.22
N TYR A 163 14.67 -3.89 -38.67
CA TYR A 163 15.79 -3.36 -37.91
C TYR A 163 15.37 -2.10 -37.16
N THR A 164 15.89 -1.93 -35.94
CA THR A 164 15.79 -0.69 -35.16
C THR A 164 17.15 -0.37 -34.56
N LEU A 165 17.65 0.84 -34.81
CA LEU A 165 18.86 1.36 -34.17
C LEU A 165 18.56 2.72 -33.53
N GLU A 166 18.94 2.86 -32.27
CA GLU A 166 18.71 4.06 -31.44
C GLU A 166 20.04 4.67 -31.03
N LYS A 167 20.05 5.99 -30.85
CA LYS A 167 21.17 6.75 -30.31
C LYS A 167 21.65 6.18 -28.96
N GLY A 168 22.96 6.15 -28.76
CA GLY A 168 23.63 5.68 -27.55
C GLY A 168 23.74 4.16 -27.41
N SER A 169 23.25 3.40 -28.38
CA SER A 169 23.25 1.93 -28.34
C SER A 169 24.45 1.32 -29.08
N GLN A 170 25.07 0.28 -28.51
CA GLN A 170 26.02 -0.58 -29.23
C GLN A 170 25.31 -1.69 -30.03
N PHE A 171 24.00 -1.88 -29.82
CA PHE A 171 23.20 -2.93 -30.46
C PHE A 171 22.09 -2.35 -31.34
N TYR A 172 21.87 -2.96 -32.50
CA TYR A 172 20.60 -2.88 -33.21
C TYR A 172 19.67 -4.02 -32.77
N LYS A 173 18.37 -3.78 -32.86
CA LYS A 173 17.30 -4.78 -32.67
C LYS A 173 16.83 -5.28 -34.03
N VAL A 174 16.58 -6.59 -34.15
CA VAL A 174 15.94 -7.21 -35.31
C VAL A 174 14.71 -7.96 -34.86
N GLN A 175 13.60 -7.73 -35.57
CA GLN A 175 12.39 -8.55 -35.48
C GLN A 175 12.21 -9.26 -36.81
N SER A 176 12.39 -10.58 -36.80
CA SER A 176 12.24 -11.41 -38.00
C SER A 176 10.87 -12.08 -38.00
N GLN A 177 10.22 -12.10 -39.17
CA GLN A 177 9.02 -12.88 -39.44
C GLN A 177 9.25 -13.81 -40.62
N PHE A 178 8.98 -15.10 -40.43
CA PHE A 178 9.12 -16.14 -41.45
C PHE A 178 7.76 -16.57 -41.99
N THR A 179 7.67 -16.62 -43.33
CA THR A 179 6.48 -17.11 -44.02
C THR A 179 6.84 -18.13 -45.09
N HIS A 180 5.95 -19.09 -45.29
CA HIS A 180 5.98 -20.04 -46.41
C HIS A 180 4.66 -19.88 -47.16
N ASN A 181 4.73 -19.55 -48.46
CA ASN A 181 3.55 -19.22 -49.27
C ASN A 181 2.65 -18.13 -48.64
N GLY A 182 3.27 -17.11 -48.03
CA GLY A 182 2.59 -15.99 -47.39
C GLY A 182 1.93 -16.29 -46.03
N LYS A 183 2.08 -17.51 -45.50
CA LYS A 183 1.56 -17.89 -44.18
C LYS A 183 2.68 -18.02 -43.15
N PRO A 184 2.47 -17.59 -41.89
CA PRO A 184 3.40 -17.82 -40.78
C PRO A 184 3.88 -19.27 -40.68
N ILE A 185 5.18 -19.47 -40.44
CA ILE A 185 5.77 -20.81 -40.22
C ILE A 185 6.73 -20.80 -39.02
N GLN A 186 6.56 -21.78 -38.14
CA GLN A 186 7.43 -21.98 -36.99
C GLN A 186 8.70 -22.77 -37.41
N LEU A 187 9.88 -22.25 -37.11
CA LEU A 187 11.18 -22.76 -37.58
C LEU A 187 12.22 -22.74 -36.46
N LYS A 188 13.22 -23.63 -36.56
CA LYS A 188 14.45 -23.52 -35.78
C LYS A 188 15.43 -22.61 -36.51
N VAL A 189 15.98 -21.65 -35.79
CA VAL A 189 16.86 -20.63 -36.32
C VAL A 189 18.11 -20.51 -35.45
N ALA A 190 19.21 -20.10 -36.06
CA ALA A 190 20.47 -19.85 -35.38
C ALA A 190 20.86 -18.38 -35.56
N VAL A 191 20.93 -17.65 -34.44
CA VAL A 191 21.39 -16.27 -34.38
C VAL A 191 22.83 -16.27 -33.88
N GLY A 192 23.74 -15.53 -34.50
CA GLY A 192 25.12 -15.58 -34.06
C GLY A 192 26.07 -14.58 -34.68
N VAL A 193 27.32 -14.70 -34.25
CA VAL A 193 28.44 -13.88 -34.72
C VAL A 193 29.54 -14.77 -35.27
N THR A 194 30.27 -14.27 -36.27
CA THR A 194 31.50 -14.90 -36.75
C THR A 194 32.58 -14.87 -35.67
N THR A 195 33.44 -15.88 -35.64
CA THR A 195 34.60 -15.94 -34.74
C THR A 195 35.92 -15.88 -35.51
N HIS A 196 35.90 -15.36 -36.76
CA HIS A 196 37.04 -15.25 -37.70
C HIS A 196 38.01 -16.45 -37.64
N ASP A 197 37.55 -17.58 -38.17
CA ASP A 197 38.27 -18.87 -38.17
C ASP A 197 38.51 -19.45 -36.76
N GLY A 198 37.62 -19.14 -35.80
CA GLY A 198 37.64 -19.70 -34.45
C GLY A 198 38.64 -19.03 -33.50
N LYS A 199 39.15 -17.85 -33.87
CA LYS A 199 40.16 -17.10 -33.11
C LYS A 199 39.58 -16.24 -31.98
N ALA A 200 38.29 -15.93 -32.04
CA ALA A 200 37.66 -15.11 -31.02
C ALA A 200 37.51 -15.85 -29.68
N GLN A 201 37.77 -15.14 -28.58
CA GLN A 201 37.35 -15.59 -27.26
C GLN A 201 35.82 -15.52 -27.18
N THR A 202 35.15 -16.56 -26.67
CA THR A 202 33.68 -16.64 -26.63
C THR A 202 33.18 -16.84 -25.20
N HIS A 203 32.00 -16.30 -24.90
CA HIS A 203 31.30 -16.49 -23.64
C HIS A 203 29.78 -16.47 -23.88
N VAL A 204 29.06 -17.34 -23.17
CA VAL A 204 27.60 -17.30 -23.03
C VAL A 204 27.25 -17.02 -21.57
N ASN A 205 26.29 -16.14 -21.33
CA ASN A 205 25.89 -15.80 -19.96
C ASN A 205 25.14 -16.96 -19.26
N SER A 206 24.92 -16.84 -17.96
CA SER A 206 24.27 -17.88 -17.14
C SER A 206 22.82 -18.17 -17.53
N GLU A 207 22.15 -17.22 -18.17
CA GLU A 207 20.75 -17.37 -18.63
C GLU A 207 20.68 -18.06 -20.01
N GLY A 208 21.82 -18.20 -20.72
CA GLY A 208 21.88 -18.79 -22.05
C GLY A 208 21.39 -17.87 -23.19
N ASP A 209 21.06 -16.61 -22.90
CA ASP A 209 20.40 -15.70 -23.84
C ASP A 209 21.33 -14.64 -24.47
N ALA A 210 22.60 -14.59 -24.06
CA ALA A 210 23.59 -13.65 -24.59
C ALA A 210 24.92 -14.32 -24.94
N ILE A 211 25.39 -14.12 -26.17
CA ILE A 211 26.75 -14.45 -26.60
C ILE A 211 27.56 -13.17 -26.65
N THR A 212 28.77 -13.20 -26.11
CA THR A 212 29.78 -12.16 -26.32
C THR A 212 31.08 -12.76 -26.80
N THR A 213 31.70 -12.11 -27.78
CA THR A 213 33.02 -12.46 -28.28
C THR A 213 34.01 -11.32 -28.04
N TRP A 214 35.29 -11.65 -28.11
CA TRP A 214 36.38 -10.68 -28.02
C TRP A 214 37.58 -11.15 -28.83
N GLU A 215 38.05 -10.31 -29.75
CA GLU A 215 39.14 -10.65 -30.66
C GLU A 215 39.96 -9.44 -31.08
N THR A 216 41.18 -9.71 -31.56
CA THR A 216 42.06 -8.68 -32.10
C THR A 216 41.89 -8.59 -33.60
N ILE A 217 41.30 -7.49 -34.09
CA ILE A 217 41.14 -7.17 -35.51
C ILE A 217 42.03 -5.96 -35.80
N ASP A 218 42.93 -6.15 -36.77
CA ASP A 218 43.87 -5.12 -37.24
C ASP A 218 44.58 -4.35 -36.10
N GLY A 219 45.10 -5.10 -35.13
CA GLY A 219 45.85 -4.57 -33.99
C GLY A 219 45.02 -3.92 -32.88
N SER A 220 43.70 -4.00 -32.92
CA SER A 220 42.81 -3.46 -31.88
C SER A 220 41.76 -4.47 -31.43
N GLN A 221 41.29 -4.35 -30.18
CA GLN A 221 40.28 -5.26 -29.66
C GLN A 221 38.88 -4.86 -30.14
N VAL A 222 38.14 -5.84 -30.65
CA VAL A 222 36.75 -5.75 -31.08
C VAL A 222 35.96 -6.84 -30.38
N GLY A 223 34.83 -6.48 -29.77
CA GLY A 223 33.88 -7.43 -29.23
C GLY A 223 32.59 -7.41 -30.03
N THR A 224 32.09 -8.58 -30.45
CA THR A 224 30.76 -8.70 -31.07
C THR A 224 29.82 -9.46 -30.16
N SER A 225 28.52 -9.31 -30.35
CA SER A 225 27.53 -9.97 -29.50
C SER A 225 26.20 -10.15 -30.21
N VAL A 226 25.51 -11.23 -29.83
CA VAL A 226 24.08 -11.39 -30.06
C VAL A 226 23.35 -11.64 -28.75
N LEU A 227 22.16 -11.06 -28.62
CA LEU A 227 21.28 -11.22 -27.47
C LEU A 227 19.90 -11.66 -27.95
N LEU A 228 19.26 -12.57 -27.23
CA LEU A 228 17.84 -12.87 -27.39
C LEU A 228 17.06 -12.39 -26.16
N PRO A 229 15.78 -12.00 -26.30
CA PRO A 229 14.92 -11.69 -25.17
C PRO A 229 15.01 -12.75 -24.08
N LYS A 230 14.95 -12.31 -22.83
CA LYS A 230 14.93 -13.22 -21.67
C LYS A 230 13.83 -14.26 -21.84
N PHE A 231 14.05 -15.44 -21.27
CA PHE A 231 13.15 -16.61 -21.40
C PHE A 231 13.06 -17.22 -22.80
N THR A 232 13.82 -16.72 -23.78
CA THR A 232 13.96 -17.44 -25.05
C THR A 232 14.72 -18.75 -24.79
N HIS A 233 14.10 -19.89 -25.08
CA HIS A 233 14.79 -21.16 -24.95
C HIS A 233 15.84 -21.29 -26.05
N THR A 234 17.11 -21.28 -25.65
CA THR A 234 18.25 -21.33 -26.55
C THR A 234 19.13 -22.53 -26.28
N HIS A 235 19.84 -22.96 -27.32
CA HIS A 235 20.95 -23.88 -27.22
C HIS A 235 22.21 -23.20 -27.77
N TYR A 236 23.21 -23.02 -26.91
CA TYR A 236 24.50 -22.46 -27.29
C TYR A 236 25.33 -23.49 -28.09
N ILE A 237 25.82 -23.07 -29.25
CA ILE A 237 26.70 -23.86 -30.11
C ILE A 237 27.90 -23.01 -30.51
N LEU A 238 29.09 -23.52 -30.24
CA LEU A 238 30.32 -23.03 -30.83
C LEU A 238 30.63 -23.87 -32.08
N GLN A 239 30.34 -23.33 -33.27
CA GLN A 239 30.60 -23.98 -34.55
C GLN A 239 32.02 -23.64 -35.03
N GLN A 240 32.88 -24.64 -35.16
CA GLN A 240 34.20 -24.53 -35.79
C GLN A 240 34.19 -25.28 -37.11
N SER A 241 34.66 -24.64 -38.18
CA SER A 241 34.65 -25.19 -39.53
C SER A 241 35.93 -24.84 -40.28
N ASP A 242 36.48 -25.83 -41.01
CA ASP A 242 37.61 -25.62 -41.93
C ASP A 242 37.18 -24.87 -43.20
N LYS A 243 35.87 -24.74 -43.43
CA LYS A 243 35.33 -23.90 -44.51
C LYS A 243 35.52 -22.43 -44.11
N LYS A 244 36.17 -21.67 -44.99
CA LYS A 244 36.40 -20.23 -44.82
C LYS A 244 35.10 -19.51 -44.47
N ASP A 245 35.15 -18.63 -43.47
CA ASP A 245 34.01 -17.81 -43.00
C ASP A 245 32.85 -18.60 -42.37
N ARG A 246 33.04 -19.88 -41.99
CA ARG A 246 31.96 -20.74 -41.42
C ARG A 246 32.08 -21.05 -39.92
N SER A 247 32.99 -20.39 -39.21
CA SER A 247 33.13 -20.52 -37.75
C SER A 247 32.32 -19.46 -37.01
N HIS A 248 31.48 -19.88 -36.06
CA HIS A 248 30.49 -19.02 -35.40
C HIS A 248 30.28 -19.37 -33.92
N ALA A 249 29.86 -18.38 -33.14
CA ALA A 249 29.18 -18.59 -31.86
C ALA A 249 27.69 -18.34 -32.07
N LEU A 250 26.85 -19.35 -31.76
CA LEU A 250 25.44 -19.41 -32.15
C LEU A 250 24.52 -19.66 -30.94
N LEU A 251 23.36 -19.00 -30.93
CA LEU A 251 22.20 -19.37 -30.12
C LEU A 251 21.14 -19.94 -31.06
N VAL A 252 20.85 -21.23 -30.92
CA VAL A 252 19.77 -21.91 -31.65
C VAL A 252 18.48 -21.77 -30.85
N ALA A 253 17.43 -21.23 -31.48
CA ALA A 253 16.13 -20.98 -30.86
C ALA A 253 14.99 -21.43 -31.78
N GLN A 254 13.80 -21.58 -31.21
CA GLN A 254 12.57 -21.81 -31.95
C GLN A 254 11.82 -20.49 -32.12
N THR A 255 11.37 -20.17 -33.34
CA THR A 255 10.44 -19.04 -33.54
C THR A 255 9.09 -19.32 -32.86
N ASN A 256 8.29 -18.28 -32.61
CA ASN A 256 6.94 -18.48 -32.05
C ASN A 256 5.98 -19.10 -33.09
N LYS A 257 4.73 -19.39 -32.71
CA LYS A 257 3.72 -19.96 -33.64
C LYS A 257 3.35 -19.03 -34.80
N ALA A 258 3.61 -17.74 -34.67
CA ALA A 258 3.47 -16.75 -35.74
C ALA A 258 4.73 -16.64 -36.63
N GLY A 259 5.72 -17.52 -36.44
CA GLY A 259 6.95 -17.51 -37.21
C GLY A 259 7.85 -16.32 -36.88
N GLU A 260 7.74 -15.75 -35.69
CA GLU A 260 8.47 -14.53 -35.30
C GLU A 260 9.56 -14.84 -34.27
N ILE A 261 10.64 -14.06 -34.34
CA ILE A 261 11.70 -14.02 -33.32
C ILE A 261 12.31 -12.62 -33.25
N THR A 262 12.69 -12.20 -32.06
CA THR A 262 13.43 -10.95 -31.83
C THR A 262 14.83 -11.29 -31.35
N TYR A 263 15.83 -10.59 -31.87
CA TYR A 263 17.20 -10.66 -31.37
C TYR A 263 17.89 -9.30 -31.52
N TYR A 264 19.08 -9.17 -30.93
CA TYR A 264 19.89 -7.96 -30.96
C TYR A 264 21.29 -8.32 -31.40
N GLY A 265 21.87 -7.54 -32.30
CA GLY A 265 23.24 -7.70 -32.79
C GLY A 265 24.02 -6.40 -32.60
N GLY A 266 25.32 -6.50 -32.30
CA GLY A 266 26.10 -5.32 -31.98
C GLY A 266 27.57 -5.58 -31.73
N PHE A 267 28.34 -4.50 -31.59
CA PHE A 267 29.76 -4.57 -31.30
C PHE A 267 30.27 -3.43 -30.43
N ALA A 268 31.48 -3.60 -29.92
CA ALA A 268 32.27 -2.57 -29.28
C ALA A 268 33.70 -2.58 -29.81
N TRP A 269 34.29 -1.39 -29.97
CA TRP A 269 35.67 -1.22 -30.38
C TRP A 269 36.48 -0.53 -29.29
N SER A 270 37.59 -1.15 -28.89
CA SER A 270 38.43 -0.61 -27.81
C SER A 270 38.97 0.80 -28.08
N LYS A 271 39.24 1.18 -29.34
CA LYS A 271 39.70 2.54 -29.67
C LYS A 271 38.57 3.59 -29.70
N ALA A 272 37.30 3.19 -29.55
CA ALA A 272 36.19 4.12 -29.33
C ALA A 272 36.14 4.66 -27.90
N GLY A 273 36.81 3.99 -26.95
CA GLY A 273 37.02 4.47 -25.58
C GLY A 273 35.94 4.07 -24.56
N ASP A 274 34.70 3.82 -24.98
CA ASP A 274 33.59 3.49 -24.06
C ASP A 274 33.70 2.09 -23.44
N ILE A 275 34.10 1.09 -24.23
CA ILE A 275 34.23 -0.31 -23.82
C ILE A 275 35.57 -0.81 -24.33
N THR A 276 36.52 -1.02 -23.41
CA THR A 276 37.92 -1.30 -23.75
C THR A 276 38.38 -2.70 -23.34
N THR A 277 37.54 -3.45 -22.62
CA THR A 277 37.84 -4.80 -22.13
C THR A 277 36.71 -5.78 -22.37
N PHE A 278 37.03 -7.07 -22.45
CA PHE A 278 36.01 -8.12 -22.63
C PHE A 278 35.00 -8.14 -21.48
N LYS A 279 35.45 -7.90 -20.24
CA LYS A 279 34.56 -7.85 -19.07
C LYS A 279 33.54 -6.70 -19.17
N GLN A 280 33.97 -5.51 -19.57
CA GLN A 280 33.04 -4.40 -19.80
C GLN A 280 32.04 -4.71 -20.92
N TRP A 281 32.46 -5.44 -21.96
CA TRP A 281 31.56 -5.88 -23.02
C TRP A 281 30.54 -6.91 -22.54
N GLN A 282 30.98 -7.90 -21.77
CA GLN A 282 30.12 -8.89 -21.10
C GLN A 282 29.10 -8.22 -20.18
N ASP A 283 29.53 -7.23 -19.40
CA ASP A 283 28.67 -6.49 -18.49
C ASP A 283 27.67 -5.61 -19.26
N TYR A 284 28.11 -4.95 -20.34
CA TYR A 284 27.21 -4.17 -21.18
C TYR A 284 26.15 -5.07 -21.85
N ALA A 285 26.56 -6.18 -22.45
CA ALA A 285 25.67 -7.15 -23.11
C ALA A 285 24.67 -7.79 -22.13
N SER A 286 25.15 -8.29 -20.98
CA SER A 286 24.31 -8.93 -19.97
C SER A 286 23.28 -7.97 -19.35
N ASN A 287 23.61 -6.69 -19.29
CA ASN A 287 22.72 -5.65 -18.80
C ASN A 287 21.90 -4.96 -19.90
N TYR A 288 22.19 -5.21 -21.18
CA TYR A 288 21.55 -4.50 -22.29
C TYR A 288 20.05 -4.80 -22.36
N LEU A 289 19.66 -6.07 -22.33
CA LEU A 289 18.24 -6.46 -22.23
C LEU A 289 17.69 -6.35 -20.81
N ALA A 290 18.56 -6.05 -19.85
CA ALA A 290 18.14 -5.60 -18.54
C ALA A 290 17.98 -4.07 -18.47
N LYS A 291 18.15 -3.30 -19.58
CA LYS A 291 18.02 -1.83 -19.58
C LYS A 291 16.63 -1.33 -19.18
N ASP A 292 15.60 -2.17 -19.23
CA ASP A 292 14.31 -1.89 -18.59
C ASP A 292 14.39 -1.77 -17.05
N LYS A 293 15.55 -2.05 -16.42
CA LYS A 293 15.77 -1.85 -14.98
C LYS A 293 16.02 -0.39 -14.58
N ASN A 294 16.32 0.50 -15.53
CA ASN A 294 16.44 1.94 -15.28
C ASN A 294 15.16 2.73 -15.57
N THR A 295 14.11 2.06 -16.05
CA THR A 295 12.77 2.62 -15.99
C THR A 295 12.44 2.81 -14.52
N GLN A 296 12.16 4.04 -14.12
CA GLN A 296 11.77 4.35 -12.75
C GLN A 296 10.61 3.45 -12.36
N VAL A 297 10.76 2.68 -11.29
CA VAL A 297 9.64 1.91 -10.73
C VAL A 297 8.64 2.92 -10.19
N THR A 298 7.53 3.06 -10.89
CA THR A 298 6.42 3.95 -10.54
C THR A 298 5.26 3.14 -10.00
N ALA A 299 4.37 3.77 -9.24
CA ALA A 299 3.17 3.13 -8.75
C ALA A 299 2.32 2.57 -9.91
N GLU A 300 2.23 3.30 -11.03
CA GLU A 300 1.54 2.85 -12.24
C GLU A 300 2.16 1.57 -12.82
N SER A 301 3.49 1.52 -12.93
CA SER A 301 4.19 0.33 -13.45
C SER A 301 3.97 -0.90 -12.56
N VAL A 302 3.95 -0.69 -11.25
CA VAL A 302 3.71 -1.74 -10.25
C VAL A 302 2.28 -2.24 -10.32
N LYS A 303 1.30 -1.33 -10.34
CA LYS A 303 -0.12 -1.66 -10.46
C LYS A 303 -0.40 -2.42 -11.75
N SER A 304 0.15 -1.96 -12.88
CA SER A 304 -0.01 -2.60 -14.18
C SER A 304 0.57 -4.02 -14.22
N LEU A 305 1.78 -4.22 -13.69
CA LEU A 305 2.41 -5.54 -13.65
C LEU A 305 1.67 -6.50 -12.69
N THR A 306 1.26 -6.01 -11.52
CA THR A 306 0.51 -6.81 -10.53
C THR A 306 -0.84 -7.23 -11.11
N LYS A 307 -1.54 -6.31 -11.79
CA LYS A 307 -2.76 -6.59 -12.55
C LYS A 307 -2.55 -7.68 -13.59
N LYS A 308 -1.47 -7.59 -14.38
CA LYS A 308 -1.14 -8.56 -15.43
C LYS A 308 -0.95 -9.97 -14.85
N VAL A 309 -0.26 -10.09 -13.71
CA VAL A 309 -0.06 -11.36 -13.02
C VAL A 309 -1.38 -11.91 -12.45
N ALA A 310 -2.20 -11.06 -11.82
CA ALA A 310 -3.51 -11.45 -11.30
C ALA A 310 -4.44 -11.95 -12.42
N ASP A 311 -4.47 -11.23 -13.54
CA ASP A 311 -5.29 -11.57 -14.71
C ASP A 311 -4.86 -12.89 -15.34
N TRP A 312 -3.55 -13.11 -15.49
CA TRP A 312 -3.01 -14.37 -15.98
C TRP A 312 -3.40 -15.54 -15.06
N GLN A 313 -3.29 -15.35 -13.74
CA GLN A 313 -3.59 -16.41 -12.78
C GLN A 313 -5.08 -16.77 -12.76
N ILE A 314 -5.99 -15.81 -12.85
CA ILE A 314 -7.43 -16.06 -12.95
C ILE A 314 -7.75 -16.77 -14.27
N ALA A 315 -7.22 -16.28 -15.39
CA ALA A 315 -7.47 -16.86 -16.71
C ALA A 315 -7.01 -18.32 -16.83
N ASN A 316 -5.96 -18.70 -16.11
CA ASN A 316 -5.37 -20.05 -16.14
C ASN A 316 -5.73 -20.88 -14.91
N PHE A 317 -6.60 -20.41 -14.01
CA PHE A 317 -6.92 -21.08 -12.74
C PHE A 317 -7.43 -22.52 -12.93
N ALA A 318 -8.33 -22.73 -13.89
CA ALA A 318 -8.87 -24.05 -14.21
C ALA A 318 -7.88 -24.98 -14.94
N GLU A 319 -6.80 -24.43 -15.49
CA GLU A 319 -5.79 -25.17 -16.26
C GLU A 319 -4.40 -25.14 -15.58
N GLU A 320 -4.34 -24.76 -14.30
CA GLU A 320 -3.09 -24.51 -13.58
C GLU A 320 -2.10 -25.68 -13.63
N GLY A 321 -2.61 -26.91 -13.70
CA GLY A 321 -1.82 -28.14 -13.82
C GLY A 321 -0.82 -28.12 -14.99
N LYS A 322 -1.15 -27.41 -16.09
CA LYS A 322 -0.25 -27.24 -17.24
C LYS A 322 1.01 -26.45 -16.89
N TYR A 323 0.92 -25.57 -15.90
CA TYR A 323 1.98 -24.61 -15.53
C TYR A 323 2.65 -24.93 -14.19
N ARG A 324 2.13 -25.91 -13.44
CA ARG A 324 2.74 -26.37 -12.18
C ARG A 324 4.20 -26.77 -12.35
N ALA A 325 5.03 -26.33 -11.43
CA ALA A 325 6.44 -26.66 -11.38
C ALA A 325 6.59 -28.10 -10.85
N LEU A 326 7.30 -28.94 -11.60
CA LEU A 326 7.68 -30.27 -11.16
C LEU A 326 9.19 -30.46 -11.40
N PRO A 327 9.91 -31.13 -10.49
CA PRO A 327 11.29 -31.49 -10.75
C PRO A 327 11.38 -32.46 -11.93
N ARG A 328 12.54 -32.51 -12.61
CA ARG A 328 12.75 -33.35 -13.81
C ARG A 328 12.38 -34.82 -13.63
N LYS A 329 12.51 -35.32 -12.39
CA LYS A 329 12.05 -36.65 -11.97
C LYS A 329 11.14 -36.44 -10.76
N PRO A 330 9.83 -36.23 -10.96
CA PRO A 330 8.91 -36.05 -9.86
C PRO A 330 8.80 -37.33 -9.04
N PRO A 331 8.81 -37.25 -7.70
CA PRO A 331 8.42 -38.39 -6.87
C PRO A 331 6.94 -38.74 -7.15
N GLN A 332 6.55 -39.98 -6.87
CA GLN A 332 5.24 -40.53 -7.27
C GLN A 332 4.03 -39.73 -6.79
N TRP A 333 4.16 -38.98 -5.68
CA TRP A 333 3.10 -38.15 -5.12
C TRP A 333 2.97 -36.76 -5.78
N MET A 334 3.93 -36.35 -6.63
CA MET A 334 3.81 -35.11 -7.41
C MET A 334 3.19 -35.42 -8.78
N ASN A 335 2.10 -34.72 -9.10
CA ASN A 335 1.43 -34.78 -10.39
C ASN A 335 1.10 -33.36 -10.89
N ARG A 336 0.51 -33.27 -12.09
CA ARG A 336 0.05 -32.00 -12.70
C ARG A 336 -1.47 -31.82 -12.59
N GLU A 337 -2.09 -32.42 -11.58
CA GLU A 337 -3.52 -32.22 -11.33
C GLU A 337 -3.76 -30.83 -10.74
N GLN A 338 -4.99 -30.34 -10.84
CA GLN A 338 -5.40 -29.10 -10.19
C GLN A 338 -5.52 -29.34 -8.68
N TYR A 339 -5.10 -28.37 -7.86
CA TYR A 339 -5.33 -28.45 -6.42
C TYR A 339 -6.82 -28.24 -6.09
N HIS A 340 -7.27 -28.79 -4.97
CA HIS A 340 -8.59 -28.45 -4.46
C HIS A 340 -8.60 -27.01 -3.92
N ASP A 341 -9.70 -26.27 -4.11
CA ASP A 341 -9.85 -24.86 -3.70
C ASP A 341 -9.40 -24.55 -2.27
N LEU A 342 -9.70 -25.48 -1.37
CA LEU A 342 -9.48 -25.34 0.07
C LEU A 342 -8.09 -25.78 0.51
N GLU A 343 -7.25 -26.29 -0.38
CA GLU A 343 -5.86 -26.61 -0.05
C GLU A 343 -5.03 -25.34 0.17
N TRP A 344 -3.97 -25.47 0.98
CA TRP A 344 -3.09 -24.35 1.33
C TRP A 344 -2.46 -23.65 0.13
N HIS A 345 -2.23 -24.37 -0.99
CA HIS A 345 -1.69 -23.82 -2.23
C HIS A 345 -2.55 -22.64 -2.71
N HIS A 346 -3.86 -22.88 -2.78
CA HIS A 346 -4.86 -21.89 -3.14
C HIS A 346 -5.14 -20.92 -2.00
N GLY A 347 -5.17 -21.37 -0.74
CA GLY A 347 -5.29 -20.47 0.42
C GLY A 347 -4.24 -19.35 0.42
N ALA A 348 -2.98 -19.66 0.07
CA ALA A 348 -1.92 -18.68 -0.06
C ALA A 348 -2.09 -17.75 -1.29
N LEU A 349 -2.58 -18.28 -2.43
CA LEU A 349 -2.97 -17.46 -3.57
C LEU A 349 -4.06 -16.45 -3.16
N TYR A 350 -5.08 -16.91 -2.45
CA TYR A 350 -6.22 -16.09 -2.05
C TYR A 350 -5.84 -15.02 -1.05
N ALA A 351 -4.91 -15.29 -0.12
CA ALA A 351 -4.36 -14.27 0.76
C ALA A 351 -3.73 -13.11 -0.05
N GLY A 352 -2.95 -13.42 -1.09
CA GLY A 352 -2.37 -12.41 -1.98
C GLY A 352 -3.39 -11.69 -2.87
N MET A 353 -4.33 -12.45 -3.43
CA MET A 353 -5.45 -11.90 -4.22
C MET A 353 -6.34 -10.98 -3.37
N ASN A 354 -6.50 -11.29 -2.08
CA ASN A 354 -7.23 -10.47 -1.13
C ASN A 354 -6.53 -9.12 -0.87
N GLU A 355 -5.20 -9.09 -0.83
CA GLU A 355 -4.47 -7.82 -0.77
C GLU A 355 -4.58 -7.03 -2.08
N TRP A 356 -4.53 -7.72 -3.21
CA TRP A 356 -4.68 -7.09 -4.53
C TRP A 356 -6.07 -6.47 -4.75
N ARG A 357 -7.16 -7.18 -4.43
CA ARG A 357 -8.52 -6.66 -4.64
C ARG A 357 -8.79 -5.35 -3.90
N LYS A 358 -8.11 -5.11 -2.76
CA LYS A 358 -8.29 -3.91 -1.93
C LYS A 358 -7.80 -2.63 -2.63
N ILE A 359 -6.93 -2.75 -3.63
CA ILE A 359 -6.35 -1.63 -4.37
C ILE A 359 -6.63 -1.66 -5.88
N ALA A 360 -7.22 -2.75 -6.36
CA ALA A 360 -7.56 -2.92 -7.76
C ALA A 360 -8.83 -2.10 -8.11
N ASP A 361 -8.89 -1.58 -9.33
CA ASP A 361 -10.03 -0.78 -9.81
C ASP A 361 -11.14 -1.64 -10.47
N ASP A 362 -11.12 -2.96 -10.24
CA ASP A 362 -11.95 -3.95 -10.96
C ASP A 362 -12.49 -5.00 -9.99
N ASP A 363 -13.81 -5.08 -9.88
CA ASP A 363 -14.50 -5.96 -8.93
C ASP A 363 -14.31 -7.45 -9.24
N LYS A 364 -13.79 -7.83 -10.41
CA LYS A 364 -13.59 -9.25 -10.77
C LYS A 364 -12.73 -10.02 -9.77
N TYR A 365 -11.78 -9.36 -9.09
CA TYR A 365 -10.92 -10.02 -8.10
C TYR A 365 -11.70 -10.34 -6.82
N THR A 366 -12.58 -9.42 -6.41
CA THR A 366 -13.54 -9.65 -5.32
C THR A 366 -14.52 -10.76 -5.69
N ASN A 367 -15.09 -10.70 -6.89
CA ASN A 367 -16.03 -11.70 -7.39
C ASN A 367 -15.40 -13.10 -7.48
N PHE A 368 -14.16 -13.21 -7.94
CA PHE A 368 -13.41 -14.45 -7.96
C PHE A 368 -13.30 -15.09 -6.56
N LEU A 369 -12.93 -14.31 -5.53
CA LEU A 369 -12.86 -14.83 -4.16
C LEU A 369 -14.24 -15.15 -3.59
N MET A 370 -15.25 -14.34 -3.87
CA MET A 370 -16.64 -14.61 -3.48
C MET A 370 -17.14 -15.94 -4.07
N GLU A 371 -16.94 -16.18 -5.37
CA GLU A 371 -17.33 -17.43 -6.03
C GLU A 371 -16.69 -18.67 -5.38
N ILE A 372 -15.41 -18.57 -4.99
CA ILE A 372 -14.72 -19.64 -4.27
C ILE A 372 -15.32 -19.86 -2.89
N GLY A 373 -15.61 -18.79 -2.14
CA GLY A 373 -16.25 -18.88 -0.83
C GLY A 373 -17.63 -19.52 -0.90
N GLU A 374 -18.48 -19.06 -1.82
CA GLU A 374 -19.84 -19.57 -1.98
C GLU A 374 -19.87 -21.04 -2.40
N ARG A 375 -19.05 -21.46 -3.37
CA ARG A 375 -19.08 -22.85 -3.87
C ARG A 375 -18.51 -23.87 -2.88
N ASN A 376 -17.81 -23.41 -1.85
CA ASN A 376 -17.26 -24.24 -0.78
C ASN A 376 -17.99 -24.04 0.57
N ASP A 377 -19.16 -23.38 0.55
CA ASP A 377 -19.96 -23.10 1.75
C ASP A 377 -19.17 -22.39 2.87
N TRP A 378 -18.14 -21.62 2.50
CA TRP A 378 -17.25 -20.91 3.42
C TRP A 378 -16.58 -21.82 4.48
N ALA A 379 -16.46 -23.13 4.19
CA ALA A 379 -15.90 -24.12 5.09
C ALA A 379 -14.38 -24.22 4.97
N LEU A 380 -13.71 -24.47 6.10
CA LEU A 380 -12.29 -24.86 6.09
C LEU A 380 -12.14 -26.28 5.51
N HIS A 381 -10.90 -26.67 5.19
CA HIS A 381 -10.64 -27.98 4.60
C HIS A 381 -10.73 -29.14 5.63
N GLN A 382 -10.51 -30.37 5.18
CA GLN A 382 -11.03 -31.59 5.83
C GLN A 382 -10.36 -31.95 7.17
N ARG A 383 -9.10 -31.56 7.39
CA ARG A 383 -8.29 -31.97 8.55
C ARG A 383 -8.35 -30.87 9.61
N PRO A 384 -9.15 -31.03 10.69
CA PRO A 384 -9.48 -29.91 11.56
C PRO A 384 -8.26 -29.31 12.29
N TYR A 385 -7.25 -30.11 12.61
CA TYR A 385 -6.04 -29.64 13.30
C TYR A 385 -4.91 -29.19 12.37
N HIS A 386 -4.92 -29.63 11.11
CA HIS A 386 -3.79 -29.42 10.21
C HIS A 386 -3.76 -27.97 9.73
N ALA A 387 -2.68 -27.23 10.02
CA ALA A 387 -2.60 -25.79 9.76
C ALA A 387 -2.89 -25.42 8.30
N ASP A 388 -2.39 -26.20 7.33
CA ASP A 388 -2.67 -26.03 5.89
C ASP A 388 -4.17 -25.90 5.55
N ASP A 389 -5.02 -26.61 6.29
CA ASP A 389 -6.46 -26.66 6.06
C ASP A 389 -7.18 -25.45 6.68
N HIS A 390 -6.46 -24.62 7.46
CA HIS A 390 -6.95 -23.35 8.01
C HIS A 390 -6.75 -22.19 7.05
N THR A 391 -5.74 -22.24 6.17
CA THR A 391 -5.24 -21.10 5.37
C THR A 391 -6.33 -20.37 4.59
N VAL A 392 -7.30 -21.09 4.03
CA VAL A 392 -8.43 -20.52 3.28
C VAL A 392 -9.26 -19.54 4.14
N GLY A 393 -9.32 -19.78 5.45
CA GLY A 393 -9.99 -18.91 6.42
C GLY A 393 -9.42 -17.50 6.49
N GLN A 394 -8.19 -17.26 6.03
CA GLN A 394 -7.61 -15.92 5.98
C GLN A 394 -8.48 -14.98 5.13
N PHE A 395 -8.85 -15.41 3.91
CA PHE A 395 -9.64 -14.55 3.04
C PHE A 395 -11.14 -14.58 3.40
N TYR A 396 -11.66 -15.68 3.96
CA TYR A 396 -13.03 -15.73 4.46
C TYR A 396 -13.27 -14.68 5.54
N LEU A 397 -12.41 -14.66 6.57
CA LEU A 397 -12.52 -13.69 7.65
C LEU A 397 -12.25 -12.26 7.17
N SER A 398 -11.36 -12.06 6.18
CA SER A 398 -11.18 -10.73 5.57
C SER A 398 -12.39 -10.27 4.75
N LEU A 399 -13.10 -11.17 4.07
CA LEU A 399 -14.36 -10.83 3.39
C LEU A 399 -15.49 -10.61 4.40
N TYR A 400 -15.50 -11.32 5.52
CA TYR A 400 -16.43 -11.04 6.62
C TYR A 400 -16.28 -9.61 7.16
N GLU A 401 -15.04 -9.12 7.31
CA GLU A 401 -14.80 -7.74 7.75
C GLU A 401 -15.35 -6.68 6.78
N ASP A 402 -15.44 -7.00 5.48
CA ASP A 402 -15.96 -6.08 4.46
C ASP A 402 -17.48 -6.22 4.24
N PHE A 403 -18.01 -7.46 4.29
CA PHE A 403 -19.37 -7.78 3.87
C PHE A 403 -20.31 -8.21 5.01
N HIS A 404 -19.76 -8.54 6.18
CA HIS A 404 -20.49 -8.90 7.39
C HIS A 404 -21.52 -10.02 7.25
N GLN A 405 -21.32 -10.95 6.30
CA GLN A 405 -22.24 -12.07 6.12
C GLN A 405 -21.85 -13.21 7.08
N PRO A 406 -22.71 -13.60 8.04
CA PRO A 406 -22.35 -14.58 9.07
C PRO A 406 -21.81 -15.90 8.52
N LYS A 407 -22.27 -16.33 7.34
CA LYS A 407 -21.78 -17.55 6.67
C LYS A 407 -20.26 -17.54 6.41
N MET A 408 -19.63 -16.36 6.29
CA MET A 408 -18.18 -16.23 6.07
C MET A 408 -17.37 -16.44 7.36
N LEU A 409 -18.00 -16.34 8.54
CA LEU A 409 -17.38 -16.41 9.86
C LEU A 409 -17.68 -17.72 10.58
N GLU A 410 -18.97 -18.10 10.63
CA GLU A 410 -19.48 -19.15 11.51
C GLU A 410 -18.82 -20.52 11.32
N PRO A 411 -18.54 -21.02 10.08
CA PRO A 411 -17.86 -22.29 9.89
C PRO A 411 -16.45 -22.30 10.52
N THR A 412 -15.66 -21.25 10.29
CA THR A 412 -14.32 -21.10 10.88
C THR A 412 -14.39 -21.02 12.40
N ARG A 413 -15.28 -20.19 12.95
CA ARG A 413 -15.47 -20.04 14.39
C ARG A 413 -15.82 -21.38 15.05
N LYS A 414 -16.80 -22.09 14.49
CA LYS A 414 -17.26 -23.39 15.00
C LYS A 414 -16.15 -24.43 15.03
N GLN A 415 -15.33 -24.49 13.97
CA GLN A 415 -14.21 -25.42 13.93
C GLN A 415 -13.14 -25.06 14.96
N PHE A 416 -12.81 -23.78 15.13
CA PHE A 416 -11.80 -23.35 16.10
C PHE A 416 -12.27 -23.51 17.54
N ASP A 417 -13.55 -23.25 17.85
CA ASP A 417 -14.15 -23.57 19.14
C ASP A 417 -14.11 -25.08 19.43
N TRP A 418 -14.31 -25.92 18.41
CA TRP A 418 -14.17 -27.36 18.56
C TRP A 418 -12.73 -27.79 18.85
N ILE A 419 -11.72 -27.18 18.19
CA ILE A 419 -10.30 -27.43 18.47
C ILE A 419 -9.95 -27.03 19.92
N LEU A 420 -10.44 -25.87 20.39
CA LEU A 420 -10.24 -25.42 21.77
C LEU A 420 -10.87 -26.38 22.78
N ALA A 421 -12.00 -27.00 22.45
CA ALA A 421 -12.65 -28.01 23.29
C ALA A 421 -11.95 -29.39 23.24
N HIS A 422 -11.12 -29.65 22.22
CA HIS A 422 -10.43 -30.93 22.01
C HIS A 422 -8.93 -30.73 21.72
N PRO A 423 -8.17 -30.06 22.59
CA PRO A 423 -6.79 -29.68 22.27
C PRO A 423 -5.90 -30.90 22.06
N LYS A 424 -5.02 -30.84 21.06
CA LYS A 424 -3.98 -31.85 20.82
C LYS A 424 -2.74 -31.51 21.64
N THR A 425 -2.30 -32.47 22.45
CA THR A 425 -1.08 -32.35 23.27
C THR A 425 -0.08 -33.43 22.84
N GLY A 426 1.17 -33.07 22.58
CA GLY A 426 2.18 -34.01 22.12
C GLY A 426 3.42 -33.34 21.56
N THR A 427 4.44 -34.13 21.21
CA THR A 427 5.71 -33.62 20.67
C THR A 427 5.53 -33.01 19.28
N LEU A 428 6.26 -31.92 19.04
CA LEU A 428 6.41 -31.28 17.73
C LEU A 428 7.60 -31.83 16.93
N ASP A 429 8.40 -32.71 17.52
CA ASP A 429 9.55 -33.32 16.84
C ASP A 429 9.05 -34.20 15.69
N TRP A 430 9.39 -33.81 14.46
CA TRP A 430 9.03 -34.47 13.21
C TRP A 430 9.47 -35.93 13.13
N LEU A 431 10.58 -36.28 13.80
CA LEU A 431 11.18 -37.62 13.74
C LEU A 431 10.77 -38.51 14.93
N ALA A 432 10.02 -38.00 15.89
CA ALA A 432 9.60 -38.76 17.06
C ALA A 432 8.53 -39.80 16.71
N GLU A 433 8.58 -40.96 17.38
CA GLU A 433 7.48 -41.93 17.33
C GLU A 433 6.19 -41.31 17.92
N ASN A 434 5.06 -41.52 17.25
CA ASN A 434 3.76 -40.90 17.59
C ASN A 434 3.80 -39.36 17.66
N THR A 435 4.56 -38.74 16.76
CA THR A 435 4.62 -37.28 16.65
C THR A 435 3.24 -36.66 16.38
N HIS A 436 3.00 -35.50 17.00
CA HIS A 436 1.85 -34.65 16.74
C HIS A 436 2.25 -33.41 15.92
N ALA A 437 3.40 -33.44 15.23
CA ALA A 437 3.89 -32.34 14.42
C ALA A 437 2.91 -31.87 13.33
N HIS A 438 2.01 -32.74 12.84
CA HIS A 438 0.96 -32.42 11.86
C HIS A 438 -0.39 -32.02 12.48
N ASP A 439 -0.66 -32.46 13.71
CA ASP A 439 -1.84 -32.08 14.49
C ASP A 439 -1.64 -30.74 15.23
N ARG A 440 -0.38 -30.28 15.27
CA ARG A 440 0.08 -29.02 15.85
C ARG A 440 0.95 -28.33 14.82
N TRP A 441 1.65 -27.24 15.18
CA TRP A 441 2.46 -26.47 14.24
C TRP A 441 3.93 -26.90 14.25
N GLY A 442 4.21 -28.17 13.93
CA GLY A 442 5.56 -28.76 14.00
C GLY A 442 6.50 -28.41 12.83
N TRP A 443 6.07 -27.56 11.90
CA TRP A 443 6.86 -27.07 10.77
C TRP A 443 6.67 -25.56 10.61
N CYS A 444 7.67 -24.85 10.08
CA CYS A 444 7.66 -23.40 10.05
C CYS A 444 6.57 -22.80 9.15
N ASP A 445 6.18 -23.51 8.09
CA ASP A 445 5.19 -23.05 7.11
C ASP A 445 3.80 -22.89 7.76
N ALA A 446 3.49 -23.70 8.79
CA ALA A 446 2.26 -23.61 9.57
C ALA A 446 2.04 -22.21 10.15
N LEU A 447 3.12 -21.46 10.38
CA LEU A 447 3.07 -20.10 10.95
C LEU A 447 2.54 -19.04 9.98
N PHE A 448 2.45 -19.35 8.69
CA PHE A 448 1.65 -18.58 7.73
C PHE A 448 0.21 -19.05 7.71
N MET A 449 0.00 -20.38 7.73
CA MET A 449 -1.28 -20.99 7.43
C MET A 449 -2.35 -20.68 8.48
N ALA A 450 -2.05 -20.96 9.75
CA ALA A 450 -3.02 -20.91 10.83
C ALA A 450 -3.01 -19.59 11.62
N PRO A 451 -1.87 -19.07 12.15
CA PRO A 451 -1.90 -17.94 13.09
C PRO A 451 -2.64 -16.69 12.60
N PRO A 452 -2.52 -16.23 11.34
CA PRO A 452 -3.30 -15.10 10.85
C PRO A 452 -4.82 -15.30 10.96
N VAL A 453 -5.31 -16.53 10.77
CA VAL A 453 -6.75 -16.86 10.89
C VAL A 453 -7.20 -16.76 12.35
N TRP A 454 -6.40 -17.30 13.29
CA TRP A 454 -6.71 -17.24 14.72
C TRP A 454 -6.67 -15.80 15.25
N ALA A 455 -5.68 -15.01 14.86
CA ALA A 455 -5.58 -13.60 15.23
C ALA A 455 -6.78 -12.80 14.70
N ARG A 456 -7.12 -12.97 13.42
CA ARG A 456 -8.27 -12.29 12.81
C ARG A 456 -9.59 -12.70 13.42
N LEU A 457 -9.78 -13.97 13.74
CA LEU A 457 -10.97 -14.44 14.46
C LEU A 457 -11.07 -13.79 15.84
N ALA A 458 -9.96 -13.67 16.57
CA ALA A 458 -9.93 -12.98 17.86
C ALA A 458 -10.29 -11.49 17.74
N LYS A 459 -9.75 -10.80 16.73
CA LYS A 459 -10.08 -9.41 16.43
C LYS A 459 -11.57 -9.23 16.13
N ILE A 460 -12.13 -10.08 15.27
CA ILE A 460 -13.54 -10.05 14.87
C ILE A 460 -14.47 -10.32 16.06
N THR A 461 -14.15 -11.31 16.89
CA THR A 461 -15.03 -11.77 17.99
C THR A 461 -14.79 -11.03 19.30
N GLY A 462 -13.64 -10.40 19.47
CA GLY A 462 -13.17 -9.86 20.75
C GLY A 462 -12.78 -10.93 21.78
N GLU A 463 -12.74 -12.22 21.41
CA GLU A 463 -12.50 -13.32 22.34
C GLU A 463 -11.00 -13.68 22.45
N GLU A 464 -10.39 -13.36 23.60
CA GLU A 464 -8.95 -13.57 23.86
C GLU A 464 -8.51 -15.04 23.81
N LYS A 465 -9.44 -15.99 24.02
CA LYS A 465 -9.16 -17.45 23.98
C LYS A 465 -8.48 -17.90 22.68
N TYR A 466 -8.81 -17.25 21.56
CA TYR A 466 -8.20 -17.56 20.26
C TYR A 466 -6.75 -17.08 20.19
N LEU A 467 -6.43 -15.91 20.76
CA LEU A 467 -5.05 -15.40 20.85
C LEU A 467 -4.18 -16.25 21.78
N ASP A 468 -4.74 -16.74 22.88
CA ASP A 468 -4.00 -17.58 23.81
C ASP A 468 -3.61 -18.93 23.20
N PHE A 469 -4.52 -19.60 22.50
CA PHE A 469 -4.21 -20.82 21.77
C PHE A 469 -3.18 -20.57 20.66
N MET A 470 -3.39 -19.51 19.86
CA MET A 470 -2.44 -19.11 18.82
C MET A 470 -1.05 -18.86 19.41
N HIS A 471 -0.95 -18.13 20.53
CA HIS A 471 0.33 -17.85 21.16
C HIS A 471 1.01 -19.11 21.65
N GLN A 472 0.27 -19.99 22.33
CA GLN A 472 0.80 -21.25 22.84
C GLN A 472 1.42 -22.08 21.71
N GLU A 473 0.69 -22.28 20.60
CA GLU A 473 1.16 -23.09 19.49
C GLU A 473 2.30 -22.41 18.73
N TYR A 474 2.21 -21.10 18.46
CA TYR A 474 3.29 -20.36 17.81
C TYR A 474 4.57 -20.42 18.63
N LYS A 475 4.47 -20.24 19.96
CA LYS A 475 5.62 -20.24 20.85
C LYS A 475 6.27 -21.63 20.93
N ALA A 476 5.48 -22.69 20.91
CA ALA A 476 6.00 -24.05 20.83
C ALA A 476 6.79 -24.31 19.54
N THR A 477 6.30 -23.83 18.39
CA THR A 477 7.03 -23.88 17.12
C THR A 477 8.31 -23.06 17.16
N TYR A 478 8.24 -21.83 17.70
CA TYR A 478 9.40 -20.96 17.87
C TYR A 478 10.47 -21.63 18.74
N ASP A 479 10.09 -22.20 19.88
CA ASP A 479 11.05 -22.82 20.80
C ASP A 479 11.74 -24.04 20.20
N LEU A 480 11.08 -24.75 19.28
CA LEU A 480 11.67 -25.88 18.56
C LEU A 480 12.52 -25.43 17.37
N LEU A 481 11.99 -24.56 16.51
CA LEU A 481 12.52 -24.34 15.15
C LEU A 481 13.31 -23.05 14.96
N TRP A 482 13.27 -22.10 15.90
CA TRP A 482 14.02 -20.86 15.78
C TRP A 482 15.51 -21.07 16.08
N SER A 483 16.36 -20.79 15.09
CA SER A 483 17.81 -20.75 15.28
C SER A 483 18.24 -19.41 15.83
N LYS A 484 18.70 -19.36 17.08
CA LYS A 484 19.30 -18.15 17.66
C LYS A 484 20.56 -17.70 16.92
N LYS A 485 21.34 -18.65 16.37
CA LYS A 485 22.56 -18.39 15.59
C LYS A 485 22.20 -17.89 14.19
N GLY A 486 21.32 -18.60 13.50
CA GLY A 486 20.93 -18.28 12.12
C GLY A 486 20.01 -17.06 12.01
N GLN A 487 19.28 -16.73 13.08
CA GLN A 487 18.14 -15.80 13.10
C GLN A 487 17.09 -16.13 12.04
N LEU A 488 16.89 -17.43 11.83
CA LEU A 488 16.02 -18.03 10.83
C LEU A 488 15.37 -19.29 11.42
N PHE A 489 14.31 -19.76 10.78
CA PHE A 489 13.61 -20.99 11.14
C PHE A 489 14.09 -22.17 10.32
N TRP A 490 14.43 -23.28 10.99
CA TRP A 490 14.47 -24.58 10.33
C TRP A 490 13.07 -24.98 9.88
N ARG A 491 12.97 -25.70 8.77
CA ARG A 491 11.67 -26.12 8.21
C ARG A 491 10.90 -27.00 9.20
N ASP A 492 11.58 -27.99 9.76
CA ASP A 492 11.12 -28.91 10.81
C ASP A 492 12.36 -29.50 11.53
N SER A 493 12.17 -30.31 12.58
CA SER A 493 13.29 -30.87 13.36
C SER A 493 14.21 -31.82 12.57
N SER A 494 13.78 -32.38 11.44
CA SER A 494 14.64 -33.19 10.56
C SER A 494 15.74 -32.39 9.86
N PHE A 495 15.75 -31.06 9.99
CA PHE A 495 16.76 -30.18 9.41
C PHE A 495 17.89 -29.81 10.38
N PHE A 496 17.81 -30.18 11.66
CA PHE A 496 18.82 -29.79 12.65
C PHE A 496 20.24 -30.28 12.34
N ASP A 497 20.36 -31.46 11.75
CA ASP A 497 21.66 -32.05 11.40
C ASP A 497 22.00 -31.91 9.89
N LYS A 498 21.18 -31.19 9.11
CA LYS A 498 21.39 -30.99 7.68
C LYS A 498 22.22 -29.74 7.43
N HIS A 499 23.22 -29.89 6.56
CA HIS A 499 24.15 -28.82 6.22
C HIS A 499 24.18 -28.56 4.72
N GLU A 500 24.35 -27.29 4.37
CA GLU A 500 24.66 -26.81 3.03
C GLU A 500 26.03 -27.35 2.57
N LYS A 501 26.33 -27.27 1.26
CA LYS A 501 27.64 -27.71 0.73
C LYS A 501 28.84 -26.95 1.32
N ASN A 502 28.61 -25.73 1.80
CA ASN A 502 29.62 -24.89 2.47
C ASN A 502 29.69 -25.11 3.99
N GLY A 503 28.90 -26.05 4.54
CA GLY A 503 28.91 -26.38 5.96
C GLY A 503 27.99 -25.53 6.85
N GLU A 504 27.24 -24.58 6.30
CA GLU A 504 26.21 -23.82 7.03
C GLU A 504 24.93 -24.64 7.25
N ASP A 505 24.10 -24.21 8.20
CA ASP A 505 22.79 -24.83 8.46
C ASP A 505 21.83 -24.61 7.27
N VAL A 506 20.98 -25.61 6.98
CA VAL A 506 19.99 -25.51 5.89
C VAL A 506 18.73 -24.76 6.36
N PHE A 507 18.64 -23.48 5.98
CA PHE A 507 17.42 -22.68 6.13
C PHE A 507 16.73 -22.48 4.78
N TRP A 508 15.51 -22.99 4.65
CA TRP A 508 14.78 -22.92 3.40
C TRP A 508 14.16 -21.54 3.19
N ALA A 509 14.36 -20.96 2.00
CA ALA A 509 13.87 -19.64 1.65
C ALA A 509 12.34 -19.55 1.67
N ARG A 510 11.61 -20.48 1.05
CA ARG A 510 10.14 -20.42 1.13
C ARG A 510 9.62 -20.67 2.54
N GLY A 511 10.23 -21.58 3.30
CA GLY A 511 9.90 -21.82 4.71
C GLY A 511 9.98 -20.55 5.56
N ASN A 512 11.09 -19.82 5.46
CA ASN A 512 11.24 -18.54 6.17
C ASN A 512 10.37 -17.42 5.57
N GLY A 513 10.10 -17.47 4.26
CA GLY A 513 9.12 -16.61 3.59
C GLY A 513 7.72 -16.75 4.19
N TRP A 514 7.27 -17.97 4.47
CA TRP A 514 6.01 -18.23 5.16
C TRP A 514 5.95 -17.56 6.52
N VAL A 515 6.96 -17.75 7.36
CA VAL A 515 6.98 -17.15 8.69
C VAL A 515 6.98 -15.61 8.60
N PHE A 516 7.83 -15.04 7.73
CA PHE A 516 7.98 -13.59 7.61
C PHE A 516 6.74 -12.91 7.02
N GLY A 517 6.17 -13.47 5.95
CA GLY A 517 4.91 -13.00 5.36
C GLY A 517 3.72 -13.23 6.30
N GLY A 518 3.70 -14.35 7.04
CA GLY A 518 2.66 -14.65 8.02
C GLY A 518 2.65 -13.66 9.18
N LEU A 519 3.83 -13.25 9.66
CA LEU A 519 3.97 -12.18 10.64
C LEU A 519 3.39 -10.85 10.11
N ALA A 520 3.70 -10.48 8.86
CA ALA A 520 3.17 -9.26 8.25
C ALA A 520 1.64 -9.28 8.11
N LEU A 521 1.04 -10.43 7.82
CA LEU A 521 -0.43 -10.58 7.77
C LEU A 521 -1.09 -10.66 9.15
N MET A 522 -0.38 -11.15 10.17
CA MET A 522 -0.94 -11.41 11.50
C MET A 522 -0.81 -10.20 12.44
N ILE A 523 0.33 -9.49 12.45
CA ILE A 523 0.59 -8.38 13.38
C ILE A 523 -0.49 -7.28 13.33
N PRO A 524 -1.06 -6.90 12.17
CA PRO A 524 -2.18 -5.95 12.12
C PRO A 524 -3.42 -6.38 12.90
N ASP A 525 -3.64 -7.70 13.03
CA ASP A 525 -4.82 -8.25 13.70
C ASP A 525 -4.58 -8.53 15.21
N LEU A 526 -3.36 -8.29 15.71
CA LEU A 526 -3.05 -8.41 17.15
C LEU A 526 -3.41 -7.12 17.89
N PRO A 527 -4.19 -7.18 18.99
CA PRO A 527 -4.54 -5.99 19.76
C PRO A 527 -3.29 -5.26 20.26
N VAL A 528 -3.21 -3.96 20.04
CA VAL A 528 -2.03 -3.15 20.39
C VAL A 528 -1.70 -3.21 21.89
N THR A 529 -2.72 -3.44 22.73
CA THR A 529 -2.59 -3.58 24.19
C THR A 529 -2.28 -5.01 24.66
N TRP A 530 -2.22 -5.98 23.76
CA TRP A 530 -1.96 -7.37 24.14
C TRP A 530 -0.49 -7.55 24.52
N GLU A 531 -0.23 -7.96 25.77
CA GLU A 531 1.11 -8.08 26.35
C GLU A 531 2.07 -8.90 25.47
N LYS A 532 1.56 -9.92 24.77
CA LYS A 532 2.36 -10.84 23.97
C LYS A 532 2.67 -10.30 22.55
N ARG A 533 2.12 -9.15 22.15
CA ARG A 533 2.30 -8.57 20.81
C ARG A 533 3.77 -8.26 20.49
N ASP A 534 4.51 -7.76 21.46
CA ASP A 534 5.92 -7.38 21.30
C ASP A 534 6.82 -8.56 20.92
N PHE A 535 6.47 -9.79 21.33
CA PHE A 535 7.18 -10.99 20.90
C PHE A 535 7.23 -11.10 19.38
N TYR A 536 6.09 -10.90 18.71
CA TYR A 536 5.96 -11.05 17.26
C TYR A 536 6.65 -9.92 16.50
N ILE A 537 6.54 -8.68 16.98
CA ILE A 537 7.22 -7.53 16.38
C ILE A 537 8.74 -7.71 16.48
N ASN A 538 9.24 -8.16 17.63
CA ASN A 538 10.67 -8.40 17.81
C ASN A 538 11.18 -9.56 16.96
N LEU A 539 10.40 -10.63 16.81
CA LEU A 539 10.71 -11.74 15.90
C LEU A 539 10.79 -11.26 14.45
N TYR A 540 9.76 -10.53 14.00
CA TYR A 540 9.68 -9.95 12.67
C TYR A 540 10.90 -9.05 12.36
N LYS A 541 11.25 -8.13 13.27
CA LYS A 541 12.41 -7.23 13.09
C LYS A 541 13.74 -7.98 13.00
N LYS A 542 13.94 -9.03 13.80
CA LYS A 542 15.15 -9.88 13.74
C LYS A 542 15.26 -10.59 12.39
N MET A 543 14.16 -11.16 11.91
CA MET A 543 14.14 -11.79 10.59
C MET A 543 14.41 -10.77 9.48
N ALA A 544 13.77 -9.59 9.52
CA ALA A 544 13.98 -8.53 8.52
C ALA A 544 15.46 -8.11 8.42
N ALA A 545 16.12 -7.89 9.55
CA ALA A 545 17.54 -7.57 9.60
C ALA A 545 18.40 -8.69 8.98
N ARG A 546 18.13 -9.95 9.35
CA ARG A 546 18.88 -11.09 8.82
C ARG A 546 18.68 -11.28 7.31
N LEU A 547 17.46 -11.07 6.82
CA LEU A 547 17.12 -11.27 5.41
C LEU A 547 17.85 -10.28 4.49
N ILE A 548 17.97 -9.00 4.86
CA ILE A 548 18.69 -8.03 4.03
C ILE A 548 20.20 -8.29 3.99
N GLU A 549 20.79 -8.87 5.04
CA GLU A 549 22.22 -9.24 5.07
C GLU A 549 22.56 -10.35 4.08
N ILE A 550 21.63 -11.28 3.84
CA ILE A 550 21.84 -12.49 3.05
C ILE A 550 21.18 -12.42 1.66
N GLN A 551 20.71 -11.24 1.25
CA GLN A 551 20.16 -11.02 -0.09
C GLN A 551 21.26 -11.16 -1.15
N ARG A 552 20.96 -11.83 -2.27
CA ARG A 552 21.91 -11.98 -3.38
C ARG A 552 22.13 -10.67 -4.13
N ASP A 553 23.21 -10.64 -4.92
CA ASP A 553 23.52 -9.54 -5.82
C ASP A 553 22.47 -9.31 -6.91
N ASP A 554 21.76 -10.36 -7.31
CA ASP A 554 20.66 -10.28 -8.29
C ASP A 554 19.32 -9.79 -7.69
N GLY A 555 19.25 -9.61 -6.37
CA GLY A 555 18.05 -9.18 -5.63
C GLY A 555 17.17 -10.30 -5.08
N THR A 556 17.43 -11.54 -5.47
CA THR A 556 16.70 -12.72 -4.97
C THR A 556 17.33 -13.29 -3.70
N TRP A 557 16.69 -14.28 -3.11
CA TRP A 557 17.28 -15.13 -2.07
C TRP A 557 17.49 -16.55 -2.60
N SER A 558 18.62 -17.17 -2.23
CA SER A 558 18.92 -18.56 -2.59
C SER A 558 17.95 -19.51 -1.89
N MET A 559 17.58 -20.63 -2.55
CA MET A 559 16.64 -21.62 -2.00
C MET A 559 17.07 -22.14 -0.62
N GLY A 560 18.34 -22.49 -0.47
CA GLY A 560 18.99 -22.55 0.84
C GLY A 560 19.61 -21.18 1.13
N LEU A 561 19.09 -20.48 2.14
CA LEU A 561 19.39 -19.08 2.40
C LEU A 561 20.88 -18.83 2.64
N LEU A 562 21.60 -19.82 3.17
CA LEU A 562 23.02 -19.73 3.49
C LEU A 562 23.92 -20.50 2.49
N GLY A 563 23.34 -21.17 1.48
CA GLY A 563 24.08 -21.93 0.47
C GLY A 563 24.65 -21.09 -0.69
N GLY A 564 24.23 -19.82 -0.80
CA GLY A 564 24.71 -18.88 -1.83
C GLY A 564 24.41 -19.30 -3.27
N THR A 565 25.03 -18.63 -4.24
CA THR A 565 24.86 -18.94 -5.67
C THR A 565 25.61 -20.20 -6.12
N GLN A 566 26.62 -20.63 -5.35
CA GLN A 566 27.36 -21.86 -5.59
C GLN A 566 26.50 -23.11 -5.32
N GLY A 567 25.70 -23.08 -4.24
CA GLY A 567 24.73 -24.13 -3.92
C GLY A 567 23.50 -24.09 -4.83
N TYR A 568 23.01 -22.88 -5.09
CA TYR A 568 21.75 -22.64 -5.80
C TYR A 568 21.94 -21.56 -6.88
N PRO A 569 22.40 -21.91 -8.09
CA PRO A 569 22.69 -20.92 -9.13
C PRO A 569 21.41 -20.28 -9.69
N ILE A 570 20.30 -21.03 -9.71
CA ILE A 570 19.01 -20.60 -10.26
C ILE A 570 18.26 -19.71 -9.27
N LYS A 571 17.57 -18.69 -9.77
CA LYS A 571 16.72 -17.76 -9.00
C LYS A 571 15.52 -18.48 -8.38
N GLU A 572 15.00 -17.93 -7.29
CA GLU A 572 13.78 -18.43 -6.64
C GLU A 572 12.87 -17.25 -6.32
N THR A 573 11.62 -17.28 -6.82
CA THR A 573 10.74 -16.10 -6.76
C THR A 573 9.67 -16.16 -5.67
N SER A 574 9.28 -17.32 -5.15
CA SER A 574 8.25 -17.40 -4.09
C SER A 574 8.76 -16.85 -2.75
N GLY A 575 9.89 -17.33 -2.24
CA GLY A 575 10.53 -16.81 -1.04
C GLY A 575 10.89 -15.34 -1.21
N THR A 576 11.50 -14.98 -2.35
CA THR A 576 11.80 -13.57 -2.68
C THR A 576 10.54 -12.69 -2.65
N SER A 577 9.39 -13.18 -3.13
CA SER A 577 8.13 -12.42 -3.10
C SER A 577 7.59 -12.26 -1.67
N PHE A 578 7.67 -13.29 -0.82
CA PHE A 578 7.32 -13.15 0.60
C PHE A 578 8.21 -12.15 1.34
N TYR A 579 9.50 -12.16 1.06
CA TYR A 579 10.43 -11.19 1.65
C TYR A 579 10.17 -9.78 1.15
N ALA A 580 9.93 -9.61 -0.15
CA ALA A 580 9.53 -8.32 -0.70
C ALA A 580 8.27 -7.81 0.02
N PHE A 581 7.20 -8.63 0.08
CA PHE A 581 5.96 -8.31 0.79
C PHE A 581 6.19 -7.90 2.25
N GLY A 582 6.87 -8.76 3.03
CA GLY A 582 7.11 -8.49 4.43
C GLY A 582 7.95 -7.23 4.65
N LEU A 583 8.97 -6.97 3.81
CA LEU A 583 9.81 -5.77 3.90
C LEU A 583 9.00 -4.50 3.62
N VAL A 584 8.22 -4.48 2.54
CA VAL A 584 7.44 -3.29 2.19
C VAL A 584 6.32 -3.03 3.19
N TRP A 585 5.66 -4.07 3.68
CA TRP A 585 4.67 -3.93 4.75
C TRP A 585 5.29 -3.29 6.00
N GLY A 586 6.49 -3.73 6.38
CA GLY A 586 7.21 -3.16 7.54
C GLY A 586 7.56 -1.69 7.38
N ILE A 587 7.92 -1.27 6.16
CA ILE A 587 8.19 0.14 5.84
C ILE A 587 6.88 0.95 5.92
N ASN A 588 5.83 0.50 5.25
CA ASN A 588 4.54 1.19 5.20
C ASN A 588 3.91 1.35 6.60
N ASN A 589 4.14 0.39 7.50
CA ASN A 589 3.60 0.40 8.87
C ASN A 589 4.58 0.95 9.92
N GLY A 590 5.73 1.50 9.52
CA GLY A 590 6.69 2.13 10.43
C GLY A 590 7.46 1.17 11.35
N TYR A 591 7.42 -0.15 11.09
CA TYR A 591 8.20 -1.13 11.85
C TYR A 591 9.66 -1.22 11.36
N LEU A 592 9.90 -0.92 10.09
CA LEU A 592 11.22 -0.94 9.46
C LEU A 592 11.62 0.45 8.96
N ASP A 593 12.86 0.84 9.22
CA ASP A 593 13.41 2.12 8.76
C ASP A 593 13.51 2.17 7.22
N LYS A 594 12.88 3.17 6.61
CA LYS A 594 12.76 3.26 5.15
C LYS A 594 14.13 3.31 4.46
N GLU A 595 15.05 4.13 4.96
CA GLU A 595 16.37 4.31 4.34
C GLU A 595 17.21 3.02 4.36
N THR A 596 17.08 2.26 5.45
CA THR A 596 17.76 0.96 5.61
C THR A 596 17.20 -0.12 4.69
N TYR A 597 15.87 -0.27 4.65
CA TYR A 597 15.24 -1.46 4.05
C TYR A 597 14.76 -1.26 2.61
N ARG A 598 14.46 -0.01 2.19
CA ARG A 598 13.97 0.28 0.84
C ARG A 598 14.94 -0.15 -0.28
N PRO A 599 16.27 0.00 -0.16
CA PRO A 599 17.19 -0.46 -1.22
C PRO A 599 17.08 -1.97 -1.48
N ALA A 600 17.05 -2.78 -0.42
CA ALA A 600 16.91 -4.24 -0.51
C ALA A 600 15.54 -4.64 -1.09
N LEU A 601 14.46 -3.99 -0.64
CA LEU A 601 13.12 -4.15 -1.19
C LEU A 601 13.09 -3.86 -2.70
N MET A 602 13.60 -2.71 -3.13
CA MET A 602 13.55 -2.31 -4.54
C MET A 602 14.41 -3.21 -5.43
N LYS A 603 15.45 -3.83 -4.86
CA LYS A 603 16.25 -4.86 -5.54
C LYS A 603 15.44 -6.14 -5.73
N ALA A 604 14.75 -6.58 -4.67
CA ALA A 604 13.85 -7.74 -4.71
C ALA A 604 12.70 -7.54 -5.70
N TRP A 605 12.03 -6.38 -5.65
CA TRP A 605 10.93 -6.03 -6.55
C TRP A 605 11.35 -6.10 -8.02
N ARG A 606 12.50 -5.52 -8.37
CA ARG A 606 13.04 -5.61 -9.74
C ARG A 606 13.38 -7.03 -10.15
N ALA A 607 13.85 -7.86 -9.22
CA ALA A 607 14.16 -9.25 -9.49
C ALA A 607 12.90 -10.06 -9.82
N ILE A 608 11.87 -10.00 -8.98
CA ILE A 608 10.60 -10.71 -9.21
C ILE A 608 9.81 -10.13 -10.39
N SER A 609 9.85 -8.81 -10.61
CA SER A 609 9.24 -8.18 -11.78
C SER A 609 9.89 -8.66 -13.08
N GLY A 610 11.22 -8.78 -13.09
CA GLY A 610 11.98 -9.34 -14.20
C GLY A 610 11.83 -10.86 -14.36
N SER A 611 11.05 -11.52 -13.50
CA SER A 611 10.67 -12.94 -13.59
C SER A 611 9.24 -13.14 -14.09
N VAL A 612 8.51 -12.07 -14.42
CA VAL A 612 7.18 -12.15 -15.03
C VAL A 612 7.33 -12.26 -16.55
N THR A 613 6.68 -13.26 -17.16
CA THR A 613 6.71 -13.44 -18.62
C THR A 613 5.87 -12.38 -19.35
N ASP A 614 6.02 -12.31 -20.67
CA ASP A 614 5.22 -11.41 -21.52
C ASP A 614 3.72 -11.70 -21.45
N ASP A 615 3.31 -12.91 -21.07
CA ASP A 615 1.90 -13.27 -20.89
C ASP A 615 1.39 -12.99 -19.47
N GLY A 616 2.28 -12.76 -18.49
CA GLY A 616 1.92 -12.47 -17.10
C GLY A 616 2.16 -13.61 -16.11
N MET A 617 2.74 -14.74 -16.52
CA MET A 617 3.11 -15.82 -15.60
C MET A 617 4.31 -15.42 -14.76
N LEU A 618 4.27 -15.66 -13.45
CA LEU A 618 5.45 -15.54 -12.58
C LEU A 618 6.33 -16.81 -12.69
N ALA A 619 7.49 -16.69 -13.31
CA ALA A 619 8.44 -17.80 -13.47
C ALA A 619 9.34 -18.00 -12.24
N PHE A 620 10.14 -19.06 -12.26
CA PHE A 620 11.14 -19.42 -11.23
C PHE A 620 10.55 -19.67 -9.84
N VAL A 621 9.27 -20.02 -9.78
CA VAL A 621 8.65 -20.47 -8.54
C VAL A 621 9.11 -21.91 -8.31
N GLN A 622 9.77 -22.16 -7.18
CA GLN A 622 10.21 -23.51 -6.83
C GLN A 622 8.98 -24.41 -6.63
N PRO A 623 8.97 -25.68 -7.11
CA PRO A 623 7.86 -26.62 -6.96
C PRO A 623 7.54 -26.92 -5.50
N VAL A 624 6.34 -27.49 -5.27
CA VAL A 624 5.96 -27.99 -3.94
C VAL A 624 7.01 -28.98 -3.45
N GLY A 625 7.42 -28.82 -2.20
CA GLY A 625 8.49 -29.61 -1.60
C GLY A 625 8.71 -29.22 -0.15
N ALA A 626 9.60 -29.93 0.51
CA ALA A 626 9.96 -29.71 1.91
C ALA A 626 11.42 -29.25 2.07
N ALA A 627 12.13 -28.95 0.98
CA ALA A 627 13.56 -28.63 1.00
C ALA A 627 13.96 -27.75 -0.21
N PRO A 628 15.13 -27.10 -0.17
CA PRO A 628 15.73 -26.46 -1.34
C PRO A 628 15.88 -27.42 -2.54
N GLY A 629 15.72 -26.91 -3.78
CA GLY A 629 15.69 -27.74 -5.00
C GLY A 629 16.02 -26.95 -6.27
N ASP A 630 15.21 -27.16 -7.33
CA ASP A 630 15.30 -26.43 -8.60
C ASP A 630 14.08 -25.54 -8.81
N SER A 631 14.17 -24.57 -9.72
CA SER A 631 13.06 -23.75 -10.22
C SER A 631 13.20 -23.59 -11.73
N PHE A 632 12.13 -23.18 -12.40
CA PHE A 632 12.07 -23.26 -13.86
C PHE A 632 11.55 -21.95 -14.47
N PRO A 633 12.12 -21.50 -15.60
CA PRO A 633 11.69 -20.27 -16.29
C PRO A 633 10.30 -20.40 -16.94
N ASP A 634 9.80 -21.62 -17.13
CA ASP A 634 8.57 -21.97 -17.86
C ASP A 634 7.46 -22.51 -16.96
N TYR A 635 7.67 -22.57 -15.65
CA TYR A 635 6.67 -23.04 -14.68
C TYR A 635 6.48 -22.08 -13.52
N THR A 636 5.32 -22.22 -12.87
CA THR A 636 4.89 -21.42 -11.72
C THR A 636 4.21 -22.29 -10.66
N GLU A 637 3.91 -21.68 -9.51
CA GLU A 637 2.97 -22.22 -8.52
C GLU A 637 2.15 -21.09 -7.91
N VAL A 638 0.89 -21.39 -7.62
CA VAL A 638 -0.14 -20.45 -7.16
C VAL A 638 0.23 -19.67 -5.89
N TYR A 639 0.96 -20.30 -4.96
CA TYR A 639 1.41 -19.63 -3.74
C TYR A 639 2.48 -18.58 -4.00
N GLY A 640 3.35 -18.79 -5.00
CA GLY A 640 4.34 -17.79 -5.41
C GLY A 640 3.66 -16.58 -6.03
N VAL A 641 2.60 -16.83 -6.82
CA VAL A 641 1.74 -15.77 -7.36
C VAL A 641 1.04 -15.00 -6.25
N GLY A 642 0.45 -15.68 -5.25
CA GLY A 642 -0.13 -15.02 -4.07
C GLY A 642 0.86 -14.09 -3.37
N ALA A 643 2.07 -14.56 -3.09
CA ALA A 643 3.12 -13.75 -2.48
C ALA A 643 3.50 -12.53 -3.34
N PHE A 644 3.58 -12.69 -4.66
CA PHE A 644 3.84 -11.60 -5.59
C PHE A 644 2.73 -10.56 -5.58
N LEU A 645 1.47 -10.97 -5.56
CA LEU A 645 0.32 -10.06 -5.50
C LEU A 645 0.30 -9.26 -4.20
N ALA A 646 0.61 -9.89 -3.07
CA ALA A 646 0.76 -9.19 -1.79
C ALA A 646 1.91 -8.16 -1.84
N ALA A 647 3.07 -8.54 -2.37
CA ALA A 647 4.21 -7.65 -2.52
C ALA A 647 3.91 -6.47 -3.45
N GLY A 648 3.33 -6.72 -4.63
CA GLY A 648 2.97 -5.67 -5.59
C GLY A 648 1.95 -4.69 -5.02
N SER A 649 1.02 -5.18 -4.21
CA SER A 649 0.01 -4.34 -3.57
C SER A 649 0.61 -3.38 -2.54
N GLU A 650 1.55 -3.85 -1.73
CA GLU A 650 2.23 -3.01 -0.74
C GLU A 650 3.29 -2.08 -1.36
N VAL A 651 3.99 -2.52 -2.42
CA VAL A 651 4.90 -1.65 -3.18
C VAL A 651 4.13 -0.54 -3.89
N TYR A 652 2.92 -0.82 -4.39
CA TYR A 652 2.03 0.20 -4.93
C TYR A 652 1.73 1.29 -3.88
N LYS A 653 1.30 0.89 -2.67
CA LYS A 653 1.02 1.82 -1.57
C LYS A 653 2.24 2.69 -1.23
N LEU A 654 3.42 2.07 -1.10
CA LEU A 654 4.68 2.78 -0.82
C LEU A 654 4.97 3.87 -1.87
N LEU A 655 4.81 3.54 -3.16
CA LEU A 655 5.15 4.44 -4.25
C LEU A 655 4.09 5.53 -4.48
N GLU A 656 2.81 5.25 -4.22
CA GLU A 656 1.75 6.28 -4.21
C GLU A 656 2.01 7.32 -3.13
N ASP A 657 2.41 6.89 -1.93
CA ASP A 657 2.76 7.80 -0.83
C ASP A 657 4.00 8.65 -1.13
N GLU A 658 4.91 8.15 -1.97
CA GLU A 658 6.11 8.88 -2.41
C GLU A 658 5.87 9.88 -3.55
N LYS A 659 4.72 9.84 -4.24
CA LYS A 659 4.44 10.80 -5.31
C LYS A 659 4.43 12.22 -4.73
N PRO A 660 5.07 13.21 -5.40
CA PRO A 660 4.92 14.61 -5.03
C PRO A 660 3.46 15.02 -5.24
N LYS A 661 2.70 15.01 -4.15
CA LYS A 661 1.29 15.42 -4.14
C LYS A 661 1.27 16.90 -4.53
N LYS A 662 0.51 17.27 -5.59
CA LYS A 662 0.20 18.69 -5.87
C LYS A 662 -0.29 19.28 -4.56
N HIS A 663 0.36 20.36 -4.10
CA HIS A 663 0.07 21.01 -2.82
C HIS A 663 -1.41 21.44 -2.74
N VAL A 664 -2.24 20.52 -2.24
CA VAL A 664 -3.32 20.76 -1.32
C VAL A 664 -2.80 20.14 -0.03
N ALA A 665 -2.69 20.92 1.05
CA ALA A 665 -2.20 20.44 2.33
C ALA A 665 -3.22 19.46 2.92
N HIS A 666 -3.26 18.22 2.42
CA HIS A 666 -4.00 17.15 3.08
C HIS A 666 -3.17 16.70 4.28
N ASN A 667 -3.53 17.22 5.45
CA ASN A 667 -3.02 16.73 6.72
C ASN A 667 -3.31 15.22 6.81
N THR A 668 -2.27 14.41 6.96
CA THR A 668 -2.41 12.95 7.09
C THR A 668 -3.25 12.62 8.32
N ILE A 669 -4.33 11.87 8.12
CA ILE A 669 -5.16 11.34 9.22
C ILE A 669 -4.32 10.36 10.04
N GLN A 670 -4.23 10.61 11.35
CA GLN A 670 -3.48 9.80 12.31
C GLN A 670 -4.46 9.02 13.18
N THR A 671 -4.13 7.76 13.51
CA THR A 671 -4.81 7.08 14.62
C THR A 671 -4.28 7.62 15.95
N LEU A 672 -5.17 8.25 16.71
CA LEU A 672 -4.88 8.91 17.98
C LEU A 672 -5.14 8.00 19.19
N MET A 673 -6.07 7.05 19.05
CA MET A 673 -6.36 6.01 20.05
C MET A 673 -7.12 4.85 19.40
N HIS A 674 -6.71 3.62 19.65
CA HIS A 674 -7.46 2.44 19.21
C HIS A 674 -8.58 2.06 20.19
N ASN A 675 -9.65 1.44 19.66
CA ASN A 675 -10.82 0.95 20.39
C ASN A 675 -11.45 2.07 21.23
N ALA A 676 -11.93 3.08 20.52
CA ALA A 676 -12.46 4.30 21.07
C ALA A 676 -13.98 4.42 20.94
N GLY A 677 -14.63 5.12 21.87
CA GLY A 677 -16.06 5.42 21.84
C GLY A 677 -16.38 6.55 22.80
N TRP A 678 -17.14 7.54 22.32
CA TRP A 678 -17.61 8.67 23.12
C TRP A 678 -18.93 9.21 22.61
N CYS A 679 -19.77 9.68 23.52
CA CYS A 679 -20.93 10.53 23.23
C CYS A 679 -20.55 12.03 23.27
N TRP A 680 -21.39 12.88 22.67
CA TRP A 680 -21.21 14.34 22.67
C TRP A 680 -21.79 15.03 23.90
N PHE A 681 -22.36 14.30 24.86
CA PHE A 681 -22.86 14.87 26.11
C PHE A 681 -21.83 14.97 27.23
N GLN A 682 -20.58 14.64 26.93
CA GLN A 682 -19.48 14.58 27.88
C GLN A 682 -18.39 15.53 27.42
N ASP A 683 -18.07 16.54 28.23
CA ASP A 683 -16.95 17.42 27.96
C ASP A 683 -16.19 17.94 29.20
N PRO A 684 -14.89 18.20 29.07
CA PRO A 684 -14.06 17.89 27.90
C PRO A 684 -13.69 16.40 27.88
N ARG A 685 -14.10 15.69 26.82
CA ARG A 685 -13.76 14.27 26.61
C ARG A 685 -12.36 14.07 26.02
N ALA A 686 -11.71 15.15 25.59
CA ALA A 686 -10.30 15.20 25.26
C ALA A 686 -9.71 16.56 25.63
N ILE A 687 -8.44 16.57 26.06
CA ILE A 687 -7.69 17.79 26.40
C ILE A 687 -6.25 17.69 25.89
N ILE A 688 -5.58 18.84 25.74
CA ILE A 688 -4.13 18.89 25.49
C ILE A 688 -3.43 19.44 26.72
N GLN A 689 -2.47 18.69 27.25
CA GLN A 689 -1.64 19.12 28.38
C GLN A 689 -0.19 18.69 28.15
N ASN A 690 0.76 19.60 28.32
CA ASN A 690 2.20 19.35 28.15
C ASN A 690 2.57 18.72 26.78
N GLY A 691 1.93 19.17 25.69
CA GLY A 691 2.15 18.63 24.34
C GLY A 691 1.61 17.21 24.13
N LYS A 692 0.74 16.74 25.03
CA LYS A 692 0.08 15.43 24.95
C LYS A 692 -1.41 15.62 24.79
N LEU A 693 -1.98 14.98 23.77
CA LEU A 693 -3.42 14.83 23.62
C LEU A 693 -3.87 13.65 24.48
N ILE A 694 -4.83 13.90 25.36
CA ILE A 694 -5.39 12.93 26.30
C ILE A 694 -6.85 12.72 25.93
N ILE A 695 -7.23 11.48 25.62
CA ILE A 695 -8.53 11.13 25.04
C ILE A 695 -9.24 10.16 25.98
N GLY A 696 -10.48 10.50 26.36
CA GLY A 696 -11.35 9.67 27.17
C GLY A 696 -12.23 8.82 26.27
N SER A 697 -12.39 7.55 26.63
CA SER A 697 -13.12 6.62 25.80
C SER A 697 -13.67 5.40 26.54
N VAL A 698 -14.68 4.76 25.95
CA VAL A 698 -15.17 3.42 26.29
C VAL A 698 -14.89 2.46 25.14
N ALA A 699 -14.29 1.30 25.45
CA ALA A 699 -14.07 0.24 24.47
C ALA A 699 -15.39 -0.33 23.92
N GLY A 700 -15.54 -0.37 22.60
CA GLY A 700 -16.72 -0.90 21.92
C GLY A 700 -16.71 -2.43 21.80
N ASN A 701 -15.53 -3.01 21.52
CA ASN A 701 -15.33 -4.46 21.50
C ASN A 701 -14.68 -4.97 22.81
N GLY A 702 -15.04 -6.18 23.24
CA GLY A 702 -14.46 -6.82 24.44
C GLY A 702 -15.35 -6.73 25.70
N VAL A 703 -14.90 -6.02 26.74
CA VAL A 703 -15.60 -5.94 28.05
C VAL A 703 -16.09 -4.53 28.44
N GLY A 704 -15.91 -3.50 27.60
CA GLY A 704 -16.47 -2.17 27.85
C GLY A 704 -15.66 -1.34 28.84
N ASP A 705 -14.33 -1.39 28.75
CA ASP A 705 -13.42 -0.66 29.64
C ASP A 705 -13.56 0.86 29.47
N ALA A 706 -13.67 1.58 30.59
CA ALA A 706 -13.41 3.02 30.63
C ALA A 706 -11.90 3.26 30.57
N ALA A 707 -11.43 3.99 29.57
CA ALA A 707 -10.02 4.09 29.23
C ALA A 707 -9.59 5.51 28.85
N VAL A 708 -8.27 5.71 28.89
CA VAL A 708 -7.59 6.93 28.48
C VAL A 708 -6.52 6.58 27.44
N GLY A 709 -6.58 7.23 26.29
CA GLY A 709 -5.52 7.23 25.27
C GLY A 709 -4.61 8.46 25.43
N VAL A 710 -3.32 8.29 25.13
CA VAL A 710 -2.35 9.39 25.16
C VAL A 710 -1.55 9.41 23.86
N TYR A 711 -1.56 10.56 23.18
CA TYR A 711 -0.83 10.80 21.94
C TYR A 711 0.14 11.98 22.11
N ASP A 712 1.39 11.79 21.69
CA ASP A 712 2.43 12.82 21.71
C ASP A 712 2.36 13.65 20.43
N LEU A 713 1.89 14.90 20.57
CA LEU A 713 1.68 15.81 19.43
C LEU A 713 3.01 16.28 18.83
N ASP A 714 4.00 16.56 19.67
CA ASP A 714 5.32 17.02 19.22
C ASP A 714 6.08 15.91 18.46
N LYS A 715 5.88 14.64 18.87
CA LYS A 715 6.51 13.48 18.23
C LYS A 715 5.64 12.80 17.17
N LYS A 716 4.38 13.22 17.03
CA LYS A 716 3.36 12.55 16.20
C LYS A 716 3.29 11.04 16.48
N GLN A 717 3.24 10.68 17.76
CA GLN A 717 3.39 9.29 18.21
C GLN A 717 2.29 8.90 19.21
N LEU A 718 1.60 7.79 18.95
CA LEU A 718 0.73 7.14 19.95
C LEU A 718 1.58 6.59 21.10
N LEU A 719 1.40 7.11 22.32
CA LEU A 719 2.14 6.66 23.49
C LEU A 719 1.50 5.44 24.16
N GLY A 720 0.18 5.30 24.07
CA GLY A 720 -0.52 4.11 24.55
C GLY A 720 -1.92 4.40 25.05
N ARG A 721 -2.49 3.39 25.70
CA ARG A 721 -3.83 3.38 26.31
C ARG A 721 -3.74 2.75 27.69
N THR A 722 -4.47 3.30 28.65
CA THR A 722 -4.60 2.77 30.02
C THR A 722 -6.07 2.63 30.39
N THR A 723 -6.41 1.62 31.19
CA THR A 723 -7.78 1.39 31.63
C THR A 723 -7.99 2.04 33.01
N LEU A 724 -8.95 2.95 33.11
CA LEU A 724 -9.39 3.52 34.38
C LEU A 724 -10.25 2.53 35.16
N LYS A 725 -11.13 1.81 34.47
CA LYS A 725 -12.01 0.82 35.09
C LYS A 725 -12.31 -0.31 34.12
N THR A 726 -11.96 -1.53 34.50
CA THR A 726 -12.20 -2.72 33.70
C THR A 726 -13.66 -3.15 33.76
N LYS A 727 -14.16 -3.74 32.68
CA LYS A 727 -15.54 -4.26 32.61
C LYS A 727 -16.59 -3.22 33.01
N PHE A 728 -16.42 -1.98 32.51
CA PHE A 728 -17.23 -0.89 32.98
C PHE A 728 -18.66 -1.03 32.47
N ASP A 729 -18.87 -0.83 31.17
CA ASP A 729 -20.09 -1.08 30.40
C ASP A 729 -19.85 -0.58 28.96
N HIS A 730 -20.30 -1.33 27.95
CA HIS A 730 -20.12 -0.99 26.52
C HIS A 730 -21.15 0.04 26.09
N ASP A 731 -21.16 1.20 26.72
CA ASP A 731 -22.05 2.29 26.34
C ASP A 731 -21.19 3.53 26.14
N ASP A 732 -21.19 4.08 24.91
CA ASP A 732 -20.38 5.24 24.54
C ASP A 732 -20.70 6.49 25.39
N HIS A 733 -21.86 6.50 26.06
CA HIS A 733 -22.30 7.50 27.04
C HIS A 733 -21.54 7.44 28.37
N ASN A 734 -20.61 6.48 28.54
CA ASN A 734 -19.83 6.26 29.76
C ASN A 734 -18.39 6.82 29.68
N SER A 735 -18.03 7.48 28.57
CA SER A 735 -16.70 8.06 28.34
C SER A 735 -16.20 9.00 29.47
N PRO A 736 -14.95 8.84 29.93
CA PRO A 736 -14.33 9.77 30.86
C PRO A 736 -14.14 11.18 30.31
N VAL A 737 -14.31 12.17 31.19
CA VAL A 737 -13.98 13.58 30.93
C VAL A 737 -12.81 14.03 31.79
N PHE A 738 -12.23 15.19 31.48
CA PHE A 738 -11.00 15.65 32.11
C PHE A 738 -11.05 17.07 32.67
N TYR A 739 -10.17 17.33 33.63
CA TYR A 739 -9.79 18.67 34.05
C TYR A 739 -8.28 18.73 34.23
N ALA A 740 -7.62 19.67 33.54
CA ALA A 740 -6.20 19.93 33.67
C ALA A 740 -5.94 20.66 34.99
N ARG A 741 -5.27 20.00 35.93
CA ARG A 741 -5.04 20.56 37.27
C ARG A 741 -3.83 21.50 37.28
N PRO A 742 -3.81 22.53 38.16
CA PRO A 742 -2.69 23.45 38.26
C PRO A 742 -1.33 22.81 38.61
N ASP A 743 -1.35 21.65 39.28
CA ASP A 743 -0.15 20.87 39.64
C ASP A 743 0.44 20.05 38.46
N GLY A 744 -0.15 20.16 37.26
CA GLY A 744 0.26 19.45 36.06
C GLY A 744 -0.30 18.03 35.93
N SER A 745 -1.06 17.54 36.91
CA SER A 745 -1.83 16.29 36.79
C SER A 745 -3.16 16.52 36.08
N VAL A 746 -3.88 15.43 35.79
CA VAL A 746 -5.21 15.45 35.18
C VAL A 746 -6.19 14.75 36.10
N LEU A 747 -7.32 15.40 36.39
CA LEU A 747 -8.48 14.76 36.98
C LEU A 747 -9.31 14.12 35.87
N SER A 748 -9.79 12.90 36.08
CA SER A 748 -10.83 12.30 35.24
C SER A 748 -12.04 11.89 36.06
N VAL A 749 -13.25 12.15 35.53
CA VAL A 749 -14.53 11.78 36.13
C VAL A 749 -15.38 11.03 35.11
N TYR A 750 -16.03 9.94 35.52
CA TYR A 750 -16.84 9.07 34.65
C TYR A 750 -17.93 8.34 35.45
N ALA A 751 -18.99 7.90 34.76
CA ALA A 751 -20.06 7.11 35.35
C ALA A 751 -20.79 6.28 34.28
N ARG A 752 -21.52 5.25 34.70
CA ARG A 752 -22.37 4.47 33.78
C ARG A 752 -23.66 5.20 33.41
N HIS A 753 -24.26 4.80 32.30
CA HIS A 753 -25.46 5.41 31.75
C HIS A 753 -26.71 5.08 32.57
N ASN A 754 -27.02 5.96 33.52
CA ASN A 754 -28.26 6.00 34.31
C ASN A 754 -28.56 4.70 35.07
N SER A 755 -27.52 3.95 35.43
CA SER A 755 -27.65 2.64 36.08
C SER A 755 -27.26 2.66 37.57
N GLU A 756 -26.51 3.67 38.00
CA GLU A 756 -26.02 3.78 39.38
C GLU A 756 -25.92 5.23 39.86
N LYS A 757 -25.84 5.41 41.18
CA LYS A 757 -25.81 6.70 41.87
C LYS A 757 -24.38 7.15 42.23
N VAL A 758 -23.41 6.77 41.42
CA VAL A 758 -21.99 6.91 41.75
C VAL A 758 -21.25 7.56 40.58
N HIS A 759 -20.48 8.59 40.88
CA HIS A 759 -19.42 9.08 39.99
C HIS A 759 -18.11 8.43 40.40
N TYR A 760 -17.32 7.97 39.44
CA TYR A 760 -15.94 7.53 39.66
C TYR A 760 -14.99 8.64 39.24
N TYR A 761 -13.90 8.81 39.98
CA TYR A 761 -12.85 9.73 39.59
C TYR A 761 -11.46 9.24 40.00
N ARG A 762 -10.47 9.66 39.22
CA ARG A 762 -9.05 9.36 39.42
C ARG A 762 -8.22 10.60 39.07
N ILE A 763 -7.02 10.69 39.64
CA ILE A 763 -6.05 11.76 39.31
C ILE A 763 -4.80 11.10 38.74
N SER A 764 -4.30 11.60 37.61
CA SER A 764 -3.10 11.08 36.96
C SER A 764 -1.82 11.48 37.72
N LYS A 765 -0.69 10.88 37.35
CA LYS A 765 0.60 11.51 37.61
C LYS A 765 0.81 12.69 36.65
N SER A 766 1.57 13.70 37.05
CA SER A 766 1.84 14.90 36.23
C SER A 766 2.88 14.67 35.13
N ASP A 767 3.72 13.63 35.27
CA ASP A 767 4.77 13.26 34.32
C ASP A 767 4.36 12.12 33.36
N ASN A 768 3.26 11.42 33.64
CA ASN A 768 2.79 10.30 32.82
C ASN A 768 1.26 10.10 32.92
N PHE A 769 0.55 10.52 31.88
CA PHE A 769 -0.91 10.42 31.77
C PHE A 769 -1.45 9.00 31.49
N LEU A 770 -0.57 7.99 31.38
CA LEU A 770 -0.96 6.57 31.39
C LEU A 770 -1.01 5.99 32.81
N ASN A 771 -0.50 6.71 33.80
CA ASN A 771 -0.49 6.30 35.21
C ASN A 771 -1.51 7.09 36.02
N TRP A 772 -2.50 6.38 36.56
CA TRP A 772 -3.60 6.97 37.34
C TRP A 772 -3.59 6.46 38.78
N GLY A 773 -3.92 7.35 39.71
CA GLY A 773 -4.05 7.04 41.12
C GLY A 773 -5.27 6.16 41.43
N GLU A 774 -5.51 5.98 42.73
CA GLU A 774 -6.64 5.20 43.23
C GLU A 774 -7.99 5.76 42.76
N GLU A 775 -8.92 4.86 42.51
CA GLU A 775 -10.32 5.20 42.22
C GLU A 775 -10.99 5.75 43.47
N LYS A 776 -11.63 6.91 43.32
CA LYS A 776 -12.48 7.51 44.33
C LYS A 776 -13.90 7.64 43.79
N THR A 777 -14.84 7.90 44.69
CA THR A 777 -16.26 8.02 44.32
C THR A 777 -16.91 9.28 44.87
N ILE A 778 -17.91 9.79 44.15
CA ILE A 778 -18.84 10.82 44.61
C ILE A 778 -20.22 10.15 44.66
N GLN A 779 -20.88 10.21 45.82
CA GLN A 779 -22.22 9.63 45.98
C GLN A 779 -23.28 10.64 45.56
N SER A 780 -24.21 10.23 44.70
CA SER A 780 -25.30 11.08 44.22
C SER A 780 -26.65 10.67 44.82
N PRO A 781 -27.61 11.59 45.02
CA PRO A 781 -28.96 11.24 45.44
C PRO A 781 -29.76 10.46 44.37
N ALA A 782 -29.37 10.58 43.09
CA ALA A 782 -30.03 9.98 41.93
C ALA A 782 -29.03 9.28 41.01
N ASN A 783 -29.53 8.48 40.05
CA ASN A 783 -28.67 7.87 39.04
C ASN A 783 -28.00 8.95 38.19
N VAL A 784 -26.76 8.71 37.77
CA VAL A 784 -25.92 9.73 37.13
C VAL A 784 -25.59 9.36 35.68
N THR A 785 -25.35 10.34 34.82
CA THR A 785 -24.87 10.16 33.42
C THR A 785 -24.26 11.48 32.92
N TYR A 786 -23.37 11.46 31.91
CA TYR A 786 -22.89 12.65 31.20
C TYR A 786 -22.08 13.61 32.06
N MET A 787 -20.91 13.18 32.51
CA MET A 787 -20.03 14.04 33.30
C MET A 787 -19.51 15.21 32.45
N ASN A 788 -19.46 16.41 33.03
CA ASN A 788 -19.02 17.62 32.35
C ASN A 788 -18.24 18.53 33.31
N LEU A 789 -16.96 18.79 33.05
CA LEU A 789 -16.07 19.52 33.97
C LEU A 789 -15.76 20.94 33.48
N TYR A 790 -16.11 21.95 34.28
CA TYR A 790 -15.84 23.36 33.97
C TYR A 790 -15.36 24.12 35.20
N ASP A 791 -14.22 24.78 35.06
CA ASP A 791 -13.62 25.61 36.11
C ASP A 791 -13.98 27.09 35.88
N LEU A 792 -14.46 27.73 36.94
CA LEU A 792 -14.70 29.17 37.00
C LEU A 792 -13.71 29.79 37.99
N SER A 793 -12.59 30.29 37.44
CA SER A 793 -11.47 30.81 38.23
C SER A 793 -11.85 32.02 39.11
N ASP A 794 -12.76 32.90 38.66
CA ASP A 794 -13.24 34.04 39.47
C ASP A 794 -14.08 33.57 40.68
N GLU A 795 -14.60 32.34 40.66
CA GLU A 795 -15.33 31.73 41.77
C GLU A 795 -14.47 30.76 42.59
N GLY A 796 -13.28 30.39 42.09
CA GLY A 796 -12.47 29.30 42.62
C GLY A 796 -13.29 28.01 42.75
N THR A 797 -14.01 27.63 41.69
CA THR A 797 -14.94 26.50 41.71
C THR A 797 -14.83 25.66 40.45
N LEU A 798 -14.55 24.38 40.63
CA LEU A 798 -14.73 23.37 39.60
C LEU A 798 -16.14 22.80 39.69
N TYR A 799 -16.89 22.87 38.59
CA TYR A 799 -18.22 22.28 38.45
C TYR A 799 -18.12 20.94 37.73
N ASN A 800 -18.79 19.91 38.26
CA ASN A 800 -19.15 18.70 37.51
C ASN A 800 -20.65 18.74 37.24
N LEU A 801 -21.04 19.06 36.00
CA LEU A 801 -22.42 19.04 35.53
C LEU A 801 -22.75 17.67 34.93
N TYR A 802 -23.95 17.17 35.20
CA TYR A 802 -24.36 15.83 34.80
C TYR A 802 -25.88 15.70 34.79
N ARG A 803 -26.39 14.57 34.28
CA ARG A 803 -27.79 14.19 34.41
C ARG A 803 -28.00 13.43 35.72
N GLY A 804 -28.89 13.92 36.58
CA GLY A 804 -29.03 13.44 37.96
C GLY A 804 -30.45 13.52 38.50
N ILE A 805 -30.70 14.49 39.37
CA ILE A 805 -31.98 14.69 40.08
C ILE A 805 -33.12 14.76 39.06
N ASP A 806 -34.18 13.97 39.28
CA ASP A 806 -35.33 13.83 38.38
C ASP A 806 -34.97 13.54 36.92
N TRP A 807 -33.83 12.87 36.70
CA TRP A 807 -33.26 12.58 35.38
C TRP A 807 -32.94 13.84 34.55
N ASN A 808 -32.69 14.96 35.23
CA ASN A 808 -32.48 16.29 34.67
C ASN A 808 -31.05 16.82 34.93
N PRO A 809 -30.63 17.90 34.24
CA PRO A 809 -29.34 18.56 34.50
C PRO A 809 -29.16 18.95 35.97
N THR A 810 -28.04 18.53 36.56
CA THR A 810 -27.66 18.66 37.96
C THR A 810 -26.16 18.98 38.03
N TYR A 811 -25.67 19.59 39.09
CA TYR A 811 -24.22 19.73 39.31
C TYR A 811 -23.79 19.44 40.74
N VAL A 812 -22.51 19.13 40.89
CA VAL A 812 -21.76 19.07 42.15
C VAL A 812 -20.46 19.87 41.98
N THR A 813 -19.89 20.39 43.07
CA THR A 813 -18.74 21.29 42.99
C THR A 813 -17.52 20.80 43.76
N SER A 814 -16.35 21.29 43.38
CA SER A 814 -15.10 21.14 44.12
C SER A 814 -14.43 22.51 44.30
N LYS A 815 -13.77 22.68 45.46
CA LYS A 815 -13.01 23.89 45.83
C LYS A 815 -11.49 23.64 45.90
N ASP A 816 -11.05 22.44 45.53
CA ASP A 816 -9.67 21.96 45.65
C ASP A 816 -9.26 21.12 44.43
N ASP A 817 -9.64 21.60 43.24
CA ASP A 817 -9.25 21.03 41.94
C ASP A 817 -9.66 19.55 41.76
N GLY A 818 -10.77 19.15 42.39
CA GLY A 818 -11.32 17.80 42.36
C GLY A 818 -10.66 16.81 43.33
N ALA A 819 -9.89 17.29 44.32
CA ALA A 819 -9.41 16.41 45.38
C ALA A 819 -10.55 15.93 46.27
N THR A 820 -11.49 16.83 46.59
CA THR A 820 -12.75 16.57 47.29
C THR A 820 -13.94 17.24 46.59
N TRP A 821 -15.15 16.79 46.91
CA TRP A 821 -16.40 17.26 46.31
C TRP A 821 -17.40 17.65 47.38
N SER A 822 -18.27 18.61 47.09
CA SER A 822 -19.35 19.05 47.99
C SER A 822 -20.40 17.95 48.19
N ASP A 823 -20.97 17.85 49.40
CA ASP A 823 -22.11 16.96 49.67
C ASP A 823 -23.41 17.43 48.99
N GLU A 824 -23.50 18.73 48.65
CA GLU A 824 -24.68 19.32 48.01
C GLU A 824 -24.67 19.05 46.49
N HIS A 825 -25.71 18.35 46.02
CA HIS A 825 -25.99 18.13 44.60
C HIS A 825 -27.18 19.02 44.20
N VAL A 826 -26.97 19.91 43.23
CA VAL A 826 -27.91 20.99 42.92
C VAL A 826 -28.63 20.71 41.59
N HIS A 827 -29.95 20.64 41.62
CA HIS A 827 -30.81 20.51 40.44
C HIS A 827 -30.78 21.81 39.63
N LEU A 828 -30.24 21.79 38.41
CA LEU A 828 -29.93 22.99 37.63
C LEU A 828 -31.10 23.39 36.71
N ILE A 829 -31.60 22.45 35.90
CA ILE A 829 -32.67 22.67 34.93
C ILE A 829 -33.75 21.63 35.19
N GLN A 830 -35.02 22.03 35.27
CA GLN A 830 -36.15 21.11 35.45
C GLN A 830 -36.91 20.92 34.13
N ASN A 831 -37.53 19.75 33.94
CA ASN A 831 -38.46 19.54 32.84
C ASN A 831 -39.79 20.28 33.12
N GLU A 832 -40.46 20.75 32.06
CA GLU A 832 -41.79 21.37 32.17
C GLU A 832 -42.81 20.79 31.18
N VAL A 833 -42.34 19.97 30.23
CA VAL A 833 -43.19 19.27 29.27
C VAL A 833 -43.87 18.08 29.98
N PRO A 834 -45.19 17.88 29.82
CA PRO A 834 -45.91 16.76 30.42
C PRO A 834 -45.34 15.39 30.04
N GLY A 835 -45.45 14.42 30.95
CA GLY A 835 -44.94 13.06 30.77
C GLY A 835 -43.54 12.87 31.35
N VAL A 836 -42.95 11.70 31.07
CA VAL A 836 -41.57 11.38 31.50
C VAL A 836 -40.60 12.03 30.52
N GLN A 837 -40.29 13.30 30.76
CA GLN A 837 -39.44 14.13 29.91
C GLN A 837 -38.13 14.48 30.58
N ARG A 838 -37.12 14.81 29.76
CA ARG A 838 -35.77 15.08 30.23
C ARG A 838 -35.06 16.08 29.29
N PRO A 839 -34.74 17.30 29.76
CA PRO A 839 -33.86 18.22 29.06
C PRO A 839 -32.50 17.58 28.78
N TYR A 840 -31.96 17.82 27.59
CA TYR A 840 -30.58 17.52 27.24
C TYR A 840 -29.81 18.82 27.17
N ALA A 841 -28.67 18.88 27.86
CA ALA A 841 -27.89 20.10 27.98
C ALA A 841 -26.46 19.90 27.46
N ARG A 842 -25.93 20.94 26.83
CA ARG A 842 -24.54 21.12 26.43
C ARG A 842 -24.02 22.41 27.05
N TYR A 843 -22.74 22.42 27.37
CA TYR A 843 -22.12 23.44 28.18
C TYR A 843 -20.89 24.02 27.47
N ALA A 844 -20.59 25.29 27.75
CA ALA A 844 -19.31 25.90 27.43
C ALA A 844 -18.92 26.84 28.57
N GLY A 845 -17.69 26.74 29.07
CA GLY A 845 -17.16 27.67 30.07
C GLY A 845 -16.25 28.69 29.41
N ASN A 846 -16.30 29.95 29.85
CA ASN A 846 -15.32 30.96 29.45
C ASN A 846 -14.01 30.89 30.29
N GLY A 847 -13.88 29.87 31.17
CA GLY A 847 -12.74 29.66 32.07
C GLY A 847 -12.61 30.68 33.20
N LYS A 848 -13.56 31.62 33.31
CA LYS A 848 -13.47 32.76 34.22
C LYS A 848 -14.64 32.80 35.18
N ASP A 849 -15.83 33.16 34.68
CA ASP A 849 -16.98 33.46 35.51
C ASP A 849 -18.32 32.96 34.96
N THR A 850 -18.37 32.43 33.73
CA THR A 850 -19.64 32.12 33.06
C THR A 850 -19.61 30.74 32.40
N ILE A 851 -20.68 29.96 32.62
CA ILE A 851 -20.98 28.73 31.89
C ILE A 851 -22.22 28.99 31.02
N GLY A 852 -22.07 28.93 29.70
CA GLY A 852 -23.19 28.93 28.76
C GLY A 852 -23.88 27.58 28.72
N LEU A 853 -25.22 27.59 28.73
CA LEU A 853 -26.08 26.41 28.76
C LEU A 853 -26.94 26.39 27.49
N SER A 854 -26.72 25.43 26.60
CA SER A 854 -27.66 25.12 25.50
C SER A 854 -28.44 23.87 25.84
N PHE A 855 -29.76 23.91 25.77
CA PHE A 855 -30.56 22.76 26.20
C PHE A 855 -31.93 22.64 25.53
N THR A 856 -32.48 21.44 25.59
CA THR A 856 -33.82 21.11 25.07
C THR A 856 -34.88 21.12 26.18
N ASP A 857 -36.16 21.23 25.84
CA ASP A 857 -37.28 21.10 26.78
C ASP A 857 -37.71 19.65 27.03
N ALA A 858 -37.30 18.72 26.16
CA ALA A 858 -37.68 17.30 26.21
C ALA A 858 -36.74 16.42 25.37
N HIS A 859 -36.99 15.10 25.38
CA HIS A 859 -36.31 14.15 24.49
C HIS A 859 -36.94 14.20 23.09
N PRO A 860 -36.16 14.31 22.00
CA PRO A 860 -36.70 14.53 20.65
C PRO A 860 -37.42 13.33 20.04
N ARG A 861 -37.14 12.11 20.53
CA ARG A 861 -37.99 10.95 20.22
C ARG A 861 -39.39 11.08 20.80
N ASP A 862 -39.50 11.71 21.97
CA ASP A 862 -40.72 11.71 22.78
C ASP A 862 -41.54 13.00 22.55
N PHE A 863 -40.89 14.10 22.17
CA PHE A 863 -41.50 15.41 21.94
C PHE A 863 -40.77 16.23 20.87
N GLY A 864 -41.49 17.05 20.09
CA GLY A 864 -40.92 17.97 19.10
C GLY A 864 -40.23 19.16 19.75
N ASN A 865 -39.12 18.90 20.44
CA ASN A 865 -38.42 19.79 21.34
C ASN A 865 -37.76 21.01 20.66
N SER A 866 -37.58 22.07 21.46
CA SER A 866 -36.97 23.34 21.05
C SER A 866 -35.52 23.47 21.56
N ILE A 867 -34.77 24.48 21.11
CA ILE A 867 -33.44 24.83 21.63
C ILE A 867 -33.53 26.13 22.43
N TYR A 868 -32.97 26.10 23.64
CA TYR A 868 -32.91 27.23 24.56
C TYR A 868 -31.47 27.54 24.98
N TYR A 869 -31.23 28.79 25.37
CA TYR A 869 -29.93 29.26 25.87
C TYR A 869 -30.07 30.11 27.14
N SER A 870 -29.12 29.93 28.06
CA SER A 870 -28.93 30.81 29.23
C SER A 870 -27.48 30.76 29.70
N GLU A 871 -27.02 31.82 30.36
CA GLU A 871 -25.72 31.88 31.04
C GLU A 871 -25.88 31.63 32.54
N PHE A 872 -24.98 30.85 33.12
CA PHE A 872 -24.92 30.59 34.56
C PHE A 872 -23.63 31.16 35.17
N ARG A 873 -23.79 31.99 36.20
CA ARG A 873 -22.69 32.56 36.99
C ARG A 873 -23.13 32.90 38.41
N LYS A 874 -22.31 32.56 39.40
CA LYS A 874 -22.53 32.83 40.84
C LYS A 874 -23.91 32.39 41.34
N GLY A 875 -24.41 31.25 40.88
CA GLY A 875 -25.73 30.72 41.27
C GLY A 875 -26.94 31.43 40.63
N ASN A 876 -26.72 32.24 39.59
CA ASN A 876 -27.78 32.97 38.89
C ASN A 876 -27.79 32.62 37.40
N PHE A 877 -28.99 32.65 36.81
CA PHE A 877 -29.21 32.51 35.37
C PHE A 877 -29.40 33.87 34.73
N TYR A 878 -28.82 34.07 33.54
CA TYR A 878 -28.93 35.28 32.75
C TYR A 878 -29.30 34.94 31.30
N ASN A 879 -29.92 35.91 30.63
CA ASN A 879 -29.94 35.98 29.17
C ASN A 879 -28.54 36.37 28.66
N VAL A 880 -28.28 36.15 27.37
CA VAL A 880 -27.00 36.50 26.73
C VAL A 880 -26.67 38.00 26.78
N ASP A 881 -27.68 38.87 26.88
CA ASP A 881 -27.49 40.32 27.04
C ASP A 881 -27.13 40.74 28.48
N GLY A 882 -27.01 39.77 29.39
CA GLY A 882 -26.70 39.97 30.80
C GLY A 882 -27.92 40.26 31.68
N THR A 883 -29.14 40.24 31.15
CA THR A 883 -30.37 40.38 31.95
C THR A 883 -30.53 39.20 32.89
N LEU A 884 -30.73 39.46 34.18
CA LEU A 884 -30.98 38.42 35.18
C LEU A 884 -32.33 37.73 34.92
N ILE A 885 -32.32 36.41 34.79
CA ILE A 885 -33.52 35.57 34.73
C ILE A 885 -33.99 35.26 36.15
N LYS A 886 -33.15 34.56 36.94
CA LYS A 886 -33.45 34.21 38.34
C LYS A 886 -32.24 33.70 39.11
N ASN A 887 -32.39 33.59 40.44
CA ASN A 887 -31.40 32.99 41.31
C ASN A 887 -31.78 31.54 41.63
N LEU A 888 -30.87 30.59 41.38
CA LEU A 888 -31.15 29.16 41.54
C LEU A 888 -31.52 28.77 42.98
N LYS A 889 -30.77 29.29 43.96
CA LYS A 889 -30.97 28.95 45.38
C LYS A 889 -32.29 29.50 45.93
N LYS A 890 -32.69 30.68 45.47
CA LYS A 890 -33.90 31.38 45.94
C LYS A 890 -35.16 30.90 45.20
N ASP A 891 -35.07 30.73 43.89
CA ASP A 891 -36.23 30.60 43.00
C ASP A 891 -36.37 29.19 42.39
N GLY A 892 -35.38 28.30 42.61
CA GLY A 892 -35.38 26.91 42.13
C GLY A 892 -34.83 26.72 40.70
N PRO A 893 -34.81 25.47 40.20
CA PRO A 893 -34.21 25.10 38.92
C PRO A 893 -34.83 25.84 37.72
N LEU A 894 -34.02 26.12 36.71
CA LEU A 894 -34.43 26.80 35.47
C LEU A 894 -35.46 25.95 34.71
N LYS A 895 -36.58 26.56 34.31
CA LYS A 895 -37.51 25.97 33.35
C LYS A 895 -37.12 26.43 31.94
N PRO A 896 -37.18 25.57 30.92
CA PRO A 896 -36.85 25.97 29.55
C PRO A 896 -37.59 27.23 29.07
N SER A 897 -38.87 27.38 29.37
CA SER A 897 -39.69 28.53 28.99
C SER A 897 -39.25 29.87 29.60
N GLU A 898 -38.41 29.87 30.63
CA GLU A 898 -37.85 31.08 31.25
C GLU A 898 -36.56 31.56 30.55
N ALA A 899 -35.94 30.70 29.74
CA ALA A 899 -34.69 30.97 29.03
C ALA A 899 -34.93 31.50 27.61
N GLU A 900 -33.86 31.95 26.96
CA GLU A 900 -33.94 32.45 25.58
C GLU A 900 -34.18 31.29 24.61
N LYS A 901 -35.30 31.33 23.87
CA LYS A 901 -35.59 30.33 22.85
C LYS A 901 -34.87 30.68 21.55
N LEU A 902 -33.86 29.89 21.21
CA LEU A 902 -33.08 30.06 19.96
C LEU A 902 -33.82 29.49 18.76
N PHE A 903 -34.49 28.35 18.94
CA PHE A 903 -35.20 27.64 17.88
C PHE A 903 -36.50 27.03 18.39
N GLN A 904 -37.58 27.13 17.61
CA GLN A 904 -38.89 26.56 17.93
C GLN A 904 -39.09 25.22 17.23
N GLY A 905 -39.13 24.14 18.00
CA GLY A 905 -39.44 22.79 17.53
C GLY A 905 -40.91 22.58 17.17
N GLY A 906 -41.22 21.41 16.62
CA GLY A 906 -42.56 21.05 16.12
C GLY A 906 -43.65 20.85 17.19
N GLY A 907 -43.28 20.63 18.45
CA GLY A 907 -44.22 20.40 19.56
C GLY A 907 -45.08 19.14 19.47
N GLY A 908 -44.80 18.24 18.51
CA GLY A 908 -45.50 16.97 18.34
C GLY A 908 -45.18 15.96 19.45
N ASN A 909 -45.89 14.82 19.44
CA ASN A 909 -45.72 13.73 20.41
C ASN A 909 -45.00 12.52 19.78
N PHE A 910 -44.52 11.61 20.63
CA PHE A 910 -43.93 10.32 20.28
C PHE A 910 -44.65 9.60 19.13
N ARG A 911 -43.87 9.03 18.20
CA ARG A 911 -44.37 8.41 16.95
C ARG A 911 -44.04 6.93 16.79
N GLY A 912 -43.15 6.40 17.61
CA GLY A 912 -42.62 5.04 17.50
C GLY A 912 -41.15 5.01 17.92
N VAL A 913 -40.62 3.81 18.19
CA VAL A 913 -39.22 3.66 18.61
C VAL A 913 -38.22 3.92 17.48
N ASP A 914 -38.63 3.71 16.22
CA ASP A 914 -37.77 3.85 15.03
C ASP A 914 -37.86 5.24 14.36
N LEU A 915 -38.57 6.17 15.01
CA LEU A 915 -38.83 7.52 14.50
C LEU A 915 -38.64 8.54 15.62
N SER A 916 -38.08 9.69 15.28
CA SER A 916 -38.16 10.85 16.15
C SER A 916 -39.37 11.72 15.82
N VAL A 917 -39.73 12.62 16.73
CA VAL A 917 -40.81 13.57 16.44
C VAL A 917 -40.33 14.50 15.33
N GLU A 918 -41.16 14.67 14.30
CA GLU A 918 -40.85 15.60 13.23
C GLU A 918 -40.55 17.00 13.77
N LYS A 919 -39.51 17.63 13.22
CA LYS A 919 -39.06 18.97 13.61
C LYS A 919 -38.58 19.05 15.06
N SER A 920 -38.01 17.97 15.59
CA SER A 920 -37.31 17.97 16.87
C SER A 920 -35.84 18.39 16.68
N ALA A 921 -35.27 19.06 17.68
CA ALA A 921 -33.90 19.55 17.65
C ALA A 921 -33.03 18.93 18.76
N TRP A 922 -31.73 18.83 18.52
CA TRP A 922 -30.79 18.25 19.48
C TRP A 922 -29.52 19.11 19.59
N THR A 923 -29.22 19.62 20.78
CA THR A 923 -28.01 20.42 21.00
C THR A 923 -26.73 19.59 20.82
N SER A 924 -25.74 20.12 20.09
CA SER A 924 -24.52 19.38 19.73
C SER A 924 -23.25 20.04 20.27
N SER A 925 -23.05 21.33 20.04
CA SER A 925 -21.82 22.04 20.44
C SER A 925 -22.12 23.49 20.84
N VAL A 926 -21.36 24.02 21.79
CA VAL A 926 -21.43 25.41 22.26
C VAL A 926 -20.01 25.93 22.42
N ALA A 927 -19.74 27.15 21.95
CA ALA A 927 -18.48 27.85 22.17
C ALA A 927 -18.72 29.35 22.34
N PHE A 928 -17.77 30.04 22.97
CA PHE A 928 -17.72 31.50 23.02
C PHE A 928 -16.66 32.00 22.03
N ASP A 929 -16.92 33.12 21.35
CA ASP A 929 -15.90 33.82 20.57
C ASP A 929 -14.98 34.67 21.48
N ASP A 930 -14.03 35.38 20.86
CA ASP A 930 -13.08 36.25 21.55
C ASP A 930 -13.73 37.45 22.30
N LYS A 931 -14.98 37.78 21.95
CA LYS A 931 -15.79 38.82 22.63
C LYS A 931 -16.67 38.24 23.73
N GLY A 932 -16.66 36.93 23.91
CA GLY A 932 -17.54 36.23 24.84
C GLY A 932 -18.95 36.02 24.30
N TYR A 933 -19.17 36.14 23.00
CA TYR A 933 -20.47 35.89 22.39
C TYR A 933 -20.66 34.38 22.10
N PRO A 934 -21.81 33.80 22.45
CA PRO A 934 -22.05 32.37 22.26
C PRO A 934 -22.45 31.98 20.83
N HIS A 935 -21.99 30.80 20.44
CA HIS A 935 -22.35 30.09 19.21
C HIS A 935 -22.85 28.69 19.59
N VAL A 936 -24.08 28.36 19.20
CA VAL A 936 -24.75 27.10 19.51
C VAL A 936 -25.01 26.33 18.22
N ALA A 937 -24.35 25.19 18.05
CA ALA A 937 -24.60 24.25 16.95
C ALA A 937 -25.51 23.11 17.40
N TYR A 938 -26.48 22.75 16.56
CA TYR A 938 -27.49 21.75 16.88
C TYR A 938 -28.00 21.02 15.63
N THR A 939 -28.60 19.86 15.83
CA THR A 939 -29.24 19.07 14.77
C THR A 939 -30.74 19.32 14.75
N TYR A 940 -31.34 19.13 13.58
CA TYR A 940 -32.76 19.28 13.36
C TYR A 940 -33.29 18.12 12.49
N TYR A 941 -34.19 17.32 13.06
CA TYR A 941 -34.70 16.10 12.46
C TYR A 941 -35.97 16.40 11.64
N LEU A 942 -35.94 16.09 10.33
CA LEU A 942 -37.13 16.13 9.49
C LEU A 942 -37.69 14.72 9.32
N ASN A 943 -36.84 13.80 8.89
CA ASN A 943 -37.16 12.37 8.81
C ASN A 943 -35.87 11.55 8.83
N ASN A 944 -36.01 10.23 8.78
CA ASN A 944 -34.89 9.30 8.92
C ASN A 944 -33.83 9.36 7.79
N LEU A 945 -34.15 9.97 6.65
CA LEU A 945 -33.24 10.15 5.52
C LEU A 945 -32.74 11.59 5.40
N ASP A 946 -33.31 12.50 6.19
CA ASP A 946 -33.13 13.93 5.99
C ASP A 946 -33.06 14.68 7.31
N GLN A 947 -31.84 15.02 7.71
CA GLN A 947 -31.54 15.81 8.90
C GLN A 947 -30.71 17.04 8.54
N ARG A 948 -30.73 18.06 9.41
CA ARG A 948 -30.08 19.35 9.17
C ARG A 948 -29.14 19.72 10.32
N TYR A 949 -28.04 20.38 9.99
CA TYR A 949 -27.20 21.09 10.94
C TYR A 949 -27.55 22.58 10.91
N ARG A 950 -27.66 23.17 12.10
CA ARG A 950 -27.99 24.58 12.31
C ARG A 950 -27.04 25.21 13.31
N ILE A 951 -26.82 26.52 13.17
CA ILE A 951 -26.03 27.31 14.11
C ILE A 951 -26.81 28.58 14.48
N ALA A 952 -26.92 28.83 15.78
CA ALA A 952 -27.40 30.08 16.35
C ALA A 952 -26.21 30.86 16.94
N SER A 953 -25.97 32.08 16.47
CA SER A 953 -24.85 32.93 16.94
C SER A 953 -25.36 34.27 17.45
N TRP A 954 -24.81 34.76 18.56
CA TRP A 954 -25.08 36.10 19.07
C TRP A 954 -24.07 37.11 18.52
N ASP A 955 -24.52 38.28 18.05
CA ASP A 955 -23.64 39.32 17.50
C ASP A 955 -23.39 40.50 18.47
N GLY A 956 -23.88 40.39 19.71
CA GLY A 956 -23.92 41.49 20.68
C GLY A 956 -25.27 42.22 20.74
N LYS A 957 -26.19 41.97 19.80
CA LYS A 957 -27.49 42.65 19.71
C LYS A 957 -28.66 41.71 19.45
N LYS A 958 -28.47 40.67 18.63
CA LYS A 958 -29.51 39.69 18.28
C LYS A 958 -28.90 38.30 17.99
N TRP A 959 -29.75 37.28 18.11
CA TRP A 959 -29.44 35.93 17.67
C TRP A 959 -29.64 35.78 16.15
N HIS A 960 -28.71 35.08 15.51
CA HIS A 960 -28.77 34.67 14.11
C HIS A 960 -28.82 33.15 14.01
N ASP A 961 -30.04 32.61 13.88
CA ASP A 961 -30.28 31.18 13.70
C ASP A 961 -30.39 30.82 12.21
N ARG A 962 -29.55 29.90 11.75
CA ARG A 962 -29.45 29.54 10.32
C ARG A 962 -29.16 28.07 10.09
N GLU A 963 -29.67 27.56 8.97
CA GLU A 963 -29.33 26.23 8.46
C GLU A 963 -27.99 26.31 7.73
N VAL A 964 -27.05 25.44 8.10
CA VAL A 964 -25.68 25.51 7.57
C VAL A 964 -25.27 24.28 6.76
N ALA A 965 -25.91 23.13 6.98
CA ALA A 965 -25.62 21.93 6.20
C ALA A 965 -26.75 20.91 6.20
N PHE A 966 -26.81 20.13 5.11
CA PHE A 966 -27.48 18.84 5.08
C PHE A 966 -26.66 17.83 5.90
N ALA A 967 -27.27 17.19 6.90
CA ALA A 967 -26.60 16.20 7.77
C ALA A 967 -26.76 14.77 7.24
N GLY A 968 -27.70 14.55 6.32
CA GLY A 968 -27.99 13.26 5.73
C GLY A 968 -28.91 12.40 6.59
N SER A 969 -28.72 11.07 6.53
CA SER A 969 -29.61 10.11 7.19
C SER A 969 -29.28 9.90 8.67
N ARG A 970 -30.20 9.23 9.38
CA ARG A 970 -29.95 8.68 10.72
C ARG A 970 -28.79 7.69 10.73
N LEU A 971 -28.16 7.52 11.89
CA LEU A 971 -27.18 6.45 12.11
C LEU A 971 -27.83 5.06 12.22
N TYR A 972 -28.95 4.95 12.95
CA TYR A 972 -29.71 3.71 13.14
C TYR A 972 -31.14 4.03 13.62
N ASP A 973 -32.05 3.04 13.63
CA ASP A 973 -33.50 3.23 13.80
C ASP A 973 -33.92 3.73 15.19
N ARG A 974 -33.49 3.04 16.25
CA ARG A 974 -33.98 3.24 17.63
C ARG A 974 -33.81 4.67 18.19
N GLU A 975 -32.84 5.42 17.66
CA GLU A 975 -32.62 6.83 17.98
C GLU A 975 -32.44 7.62 16.68
N ALA A 976 -33.48 7.65 15.85
CA ALA A 976 -33.40 8.21 14.50
C ALA A 976 -32.97 9.69 14.39
N SER A 977 -32.97 10.47 15.49
CA SER A 977 -32.40 11.82 15.54
C SER A 977 -30.86 11.86 15.65
N TYR A 978 -30.20 10.70 15.78
CA TYR A 978 -28.75 10.64 15.85
C TYR A 978 -28.18 10.87 14.45
N THR A 979 -27.24 11.81 14.35
CA THR A 979 -26.48 12.12 13.15
C THR A 979 -24.99 11.88 13.40
N GLY A 980 -24.16 12.11 12.38
CA GLY A 980 -22.70 12.17 12.52
C GLY A 980 -22.18 13.31 13.41
N LEU A 981 -23.04 14.27 13.77
CA LEU A 981 -22.78 15.49 14.56
C LEU A 981 -22.03 16.64 13.86
N ILE A 982 -22.19 17.81 14.47
CA ILE A 982 -21.55 19.09 14.16
C ILE A 982 -20.81 19.60 15.41
N THR A 983 -19.63 20.18 15.20
CA THR A 983 -18.89 20.91 16.24
C THR A 983 -18.41 22.26 15.72
N VAL A 984 -18.44 23.27 16.60
CA VAL A 984 -17.75 24.54 16.42
C VAL A 984 -16.37 24.46 17.09
N ASP A 985 -15.39 25.19 16.56
CA ASP A 985 -14.07 25.30 17.15
C ASP A 985 -14.11 26.23 18.39
N PRO A 986 -13.71 25.76 19.58
CA PRO A 986 -13.71 26.59 20.79
C PRO A 986 -12.80 27.84 20.74
N SER A 987 -11.82 27.87 19.82
CA SER A 987 -10.90 29.01 19.64
C SER A 987 -11.33 29.98 18.54
N ASP A 988 -12.15 29.50 17.60
CA ASP A 988 -12.70 30.28 16.49
C ASP A 988 -14.06 29.70 16.09
N PRO A 989 -15.17 30.12 16.72
CA PRO A 989 -16.48 29.54 16.45
C PRO A 989 -16.99 29.68 15.01
N THR A 990 -16.28 30.41 14.12
CA THR A 990 -16.57 30.41 12.69
C THR A 990 -16.07 29.15 12.00
N HIS A 991 -15.03 28.50 12.51
CA HIS A 991 -14.54 27.21 12.01
C HIS A 991 -15.41 26.06 12.53
N VAL A 992 -16.00 25.31 11.60
CA VAL A 992 -17.02 24.29 11.87
C VAL A 992 -16.65 22.99 11.19
N VAL A 993 -16.78 21.89 11.92
CA VAL A 993 -16.55 20.54 11.42
C VAL A 993 -17.83 19.71 11.60
N ILE A 994 -18.24 19.03 10.53
CA ILE A 994 -19.45 18.19 10.49
C ILE A 994 -19.13 16.79 10.01
N SER A 995 -20.04 15.86 10.28
CA SER A 995 -20.08 14.54 9.69
C SER A 995 -21.39 14.31 8.93
N SER A 996 -21.31 13.90 7.67
CA SER A 996 -22.46 13.75 6.76
C SER A 996 -22.24 12.64 5.73
N ASN A 997 -23.29 11.88 5.39
CA ASN A 997 -23.28 10.91 4.28
C ASN A 997 -23.91 11.45 2.98
N VAL A 998 -24.24 12.73 2.98
CA VAL A 998 -24.68 13.49 1.79
C VAL A 998 -23.77 14.70 1.61
N ASN A 999 -23.74 15.24 0.39
CA ASN A 999 -23.13 16.53 0.13
C ASN A 999 -23.78 17.60 1.04
N PRO A 1000 -23.00 18.29 1.90
CA PRO A 1000 -23.55 19.24 2.87
C PRO A 1000 -24.25 20.46 2.28
N THR A 1001 -24.05 20.74 0.98
CA THR A 1001 -24.66 21.85 0.24
C THR A 1001 -25.87 21.41 -0.57
N THR A 1002 -25.83 20.23 -1.21
CA THR A 1002 -26.83 19.81 -2.21
C THR A 1002 -27.77 18.70 -1.75
N SER A 1003 -27.52 18.05 -0.62
CA SER A 1003 -28.21 16.83 -0.16
C SER A 1003 -27.98 15.58 -1.00
N GLU A 1004 -27.14 15.66 -2.05
CA GLU A 1004 -26.88 14.50 -2.91
C GLU A 1004 -26.13 13.42 -2.14
N SER A 1005 -26.55 12.16 -2.27
CA SER A 1005 -25.89 11.04 -1.61
C SER A 1005 -24.44 10.91 -2.05
N LEU A 1006 -23.55 10.66 -1.09
CA LEU A 1006 -22.14 10.36 -1.37
C LEU A 1006 -21.91 8.91 -1.82
N ALA A 1007 -22.94 8.05 -1.70
CA ALA A 1007 -22.80 6.59 -1.83
C ALA A 1007 -21.66 6.02 -0.94
N MET A 1008 -21.44 6.66 0.21
CA MET A 1008 -20.44 6.32 1.21
C MET A 1008 -21.06 6.46 2.61
N PRO A 1009 -20.48 5.82 3.65
CA PRO A 1009 -20.77 6.13 5.05
C PRO A 1009 -20.55 7.62 5.37
N HIS A 1010 -20.91 8.08 6.57
CA HIS A 1010 -20.71 9.47 6.96
C HIS A 1010 -19.23 9.88 6.86
N GLN A 1011 -18.97 11.04 6.25
CA GLN A 1011 -17.64 11.63 6.03
C GLN A 1011 -17.50 12.95 6.78
N ILE A 1012 -16.26 13.34 7.11
CA ILE A 1012 -15.96 14.61 7.77
C ILE A 1012 -15.79 15.73 6.76
N PHE A 1013 -16.41 16.87 7.05
CA PHE A 1013 -16.25 18.11 6.30
C PHE A 1013 -15.88 19.27 7.23
N SER A 1014 -15.12 20.23 6.74
CA SER A 1014 -14.76 21.47 7.44
C SER A 1014 -15.11 22.71 6.61
N ALA A 1015 -15.52 23.79 7.26
CA ALA A 1015 -15.74 25.09 6.64
C ALA A 1015 -15.55 26.23 7.65
N HIS A 1016 -15.41 27.46 7.15
CA HIS A 1016 -15.63 28.67 7.93
C HIS A 1016 -17.00 29.25 7.59
N ILE A 1017 -17.77 29.60 8.62
CA ILE A 1017 -19.18 30.01 8.50
C ILE A 1017 -19.39 31.37 9.17
N GLY A 1018 -19.74 32.36 8.36
CA GLY A 1018 -20.12 33.70 8.79
C GLY A 1018 -21.56 33.80 9.32
N LEU A 1019 -21.93 34.98 9.81
CA LEU A 1019 -23.27 35.26 10.35
C LEU A 1019 -24.36 35.29 9.28
N ASP A 1020 -24.01 35.70 8.06
CA ASP A 1020 -24.95 35.83 6.93
C ASP A 1020 -24.91 34.61 5.99
N ASP A 1021 -24.13 33.59 6.33
CA ASP A 1021 -23.98 32.39 5.51
C ASP A 1021 -25.16 31.43 5.64
N ASP A 1022 -25.48 30.77 4.53
CA ASP A 1022 -26.47 29.69 4.45
C ASP A 1022 -25.90 28.46 3.73
N THR A 1023 -26.71 27.40 3.59
CA THR A 1023 -26.29 26.16 2.94
C THR A 1023 -25.71 26.34 1.52
N LYS A 1024 -26.00 27.44 0.82
CA LYS A 1024 -25.55 27.72 -0.55
C LYS A 1024 -24.28 28.57 -0.62
N SER A 1025 -24.03 29.43 0.37
CA SER A 1025 -22.84 30.27 0.39
C SER A 1025 -21.62 29.54 0.98
N ILE A 1026 -21.84 28.60 1.90
CA ILE A 1026 -20.78 27.86 2.59
C ILE A 1026 -20.02 26.95 1.61
N GLN A 1027 -18.70 27.03 1.66
CA GLN A 1027 -17.80 26.15 0.93
C GLN A 1027 -17.23 25.09 1.87
N TRP A 1028 -17.71 23.85 1.70
CA TRP A 1028 -17.25 22.71 2.50
C TRP A 1028 -16.03 22.03 1.86
N GLU A 1029 -14.99 21.84 2.67
CA GLU A 1029 -13.86 20.96 2.36
C GLU A 1029 -14.13 19.57 2.94
N GLN A 1030 -14.12 18.53 2.10
CA GLN A 1030 -14.24 17.15 2.55
C GLN A 1030 -12.88 16.64 3.04
N LEU A 1031 -12.79 16.30 4.34
CA LEU A 1031 -11.55 15.84 4.97
C LEU A 1031 -11.34 14.32 4.83
N THR A 1032 -12.42 13.53 4.73
CA THR A 1032 -12.34 12.06 4.62
C THR A 1032 -13.00 11.53 3.35
N HIS A 1033 -12.45 10.46 2.78
CA HIS A 1033 -12.97 9.80 1.57
C HIS A 1033 -13.00 8.27 1.78
N ASP A 1034 -13.50 7.83 2.93
CA ASP A 1034 -13.52 6.43 3.34
C ASP A 1034 -14.81 5.74 2.88
N LYS A 1035 -14.69 4.76 1.98
CA LYS A 1035 -15.83 4.03 1.43
C LYS A 1035 -16.39 2.97 2.38
N ASN A 1036 -15.63 2.58 3.40
CA ASN A 1036 -15.90 1.38 4.19
C ASN A 1036 -16.25 1.70 5.65
N ASN A 1037 -15.77 2.82 6.19
CA ASN A 1037 -15.97 3.16 7.59
C ASN A 1037 -16.77 4.45 7.79
N GLU A 1038 -17.60 4.44 8.83
CA GLU A 1038 -18.26 5.63 9.35
C GLU A 1038 -17.22 6.58 9.95
N ASN A 1039 -17.35 7.88 9.70
CA ASN A 1039 -16.56 8.93 10.34
C ASN A 1039 -17.49 9.86 11.13
N LEU A 1040 -17.55 9.68 12.45
CA LEU A 1040 -18.61 10.23 13.29
C LEU A 1040 -18.07 11.07 14.44
N ARG A 1041 -18.93 11.94 14.96
CA ARG A 1041 -18.76 12.68 16.22
C ARG A 1041 -17.47 13.50 16.27
N PRO A 1042 -17.25 14.41 15.30
CA PRO A 1042 -16.06 15.24 15.30
C PRO A 1042 -15.99 16.15 16.53
N MET A 1043 -14.77 16.44 16.97
CA MET A 1043 -14.45 17.44 17.97
C MET A 1043 -13.13 18.14 17.62
N ILE A 1044 -12.95 19.34 18.16
CA ILE A 1044 -11.73 20.13 17.99
C ILE A 1044 -11.12 20.35 19.38
N VAL A 1045 -9.84 20.01 19.53
CA VAL A 1045 -9.10 20.18 20.77
C VAL A 1045 -7.96 21.16 20.53
N ASN A 1046 -7.92 22.23 21.33
CA ASN A 1046 -6.98 23.34 21.15
C ASN A 1046 -6.01 23.45 22.33
N SER A 1047 -4.83 24.00 22.04
CA SER A 1047 -3.84 24.50 22.99
C SER A 1047 -3.10 25.68 22.37
N ASP A 1048 -2.23 26.34 23.12
CA ASP A 1048 -1.42 27.46 22.62
C ASP A 1048 -0.52 27.11 21.41
N LYS A 1049 -0.21 25.82 21.21
CA LYS A 1049 0.73 25.35 20.18
C LYS A 1049 0.14 24.41 19.15
N HIS A 1050 -0.93 23.69 19.51
CA HIS A 1050 -1.46 22.58 18.71
C HIS A 1050 -2.97 22.69 18.62
N LYS A 1051 -3.51 22.42 17.43
CA LYS A 1051 -4.93 22.22 17.17
C LYS A 1051 -5.14 20.82 16.58
N VAL A 1052 -6.10 20.08 17.11
CA VAL A 1052 -6.41 18.73 16.64
C VAL A 1052 -7.88 18.65 16.26
N ILE A 1053 -8.15 18.30 15.00
CA ILE A 1053 -9.50 17.93 14.53
C ILE A 1053 -9.58 16.41 14.61
N MET A 1054 -10.44 15.85 15.46
CA MET A 1054 -10.53 14.40 15.66
C MET A 1054 -11.97 13.88 15.65
N TRP A 1055 -12.16 12.61 15.29
CA TRP A 1055 -13.44 11.95 15.17
C TRP A 1055 -13.30 10.43 15.43
N LEU A 1056 -14.43 9.72 15.50
CA LEU A 1056 -14.49 8.27 15.56
C LEU A 1056 -14.54 7.70 14.14
N GLN A 1057 -13.69 6.74 13.81
CA GLN A 1057 -13.68 6.04 12.53
C GLN A 1057 -13.87 4.53 12.72
N GLY A 1058 -14.78 3.92 11.96
CA GLY A 1058 -14.97 2.46 11.94
C GLY A 1058 -16.43 2.05 11.75
N GLN A 1059 -16.84 0.95 12.40
CA GLN A 1059 -18.20 0.43 12.32
C GLN A 1059 -19.03 0.89 13.51
N TYR A 1060 -20.26 1.32 13.26
CA TYR A 1060 -21.14 1.82 14.32
C TYR A 1060 -22.58 1.37 14.08
N ASN A 1061 -23.01 0.32 14.81
CA ASN A 1061 -24.36 -0.22 14.70
C ASN A 1061 -25.31 0.45 15.72
N SER A 1062 -24.81 0.71 16.92
CA SER A 1062 -25.54 1.42 17.98
C SER A 1062 -24.57 2.01 19.02
N TRP A 1063 -25.10 2.74 19.98
CA TRP A 1063 -24.30 3.32 21.07
C TRP A 1063 -23.72 2.26 22.04
N THR A 1064 -24.14 1.01 21.90
CA THR A 1064 -23.59 -0.14 22.65
C THR A 1064 -22.98 -1.23 21.77
N ASP A 1065 -22.92 -1.03 20.46
CA ASP A 1065 -22.36 -1.98 19.50
C ASP A 1065 -21.62 -1.21 18.41
N TYR A 1066 -20.31 -1.08 18.59
CA TYR A 1066 -19.45 -0.31 17.72
C TYR A 1066 -18.00 -0.82 17.77
N TYR A 1067 -17.29 -0.61 16.67
CA TYR A 1067 -15.88 -0.93 16.48
C TYR A 1067 -15.22 0.30 15.87
N LEU A 1068 -14.79 1.21 16.74
CA LEU A 1068 -14.30 2.53 16.33
C LEU A 1068 -12.91 2.77 16.89
N ASP A 1069 -12.11 3.55 16.16
CA ASP A 1069 -10.87 4.16 16.61
C ASP A 1069 -11.04 5.69 16.69
N ALA A 1070 -10.30 6.35 17.57
CA ALA A 1070 -10.16 7.79 17.55
C ALA A 1070 -9.07 8.15 16.53
N VAL A 1071 -9.44 8.89 15.49
CA VAL A 1071 -8.51 9.35 14.46
C VAL A 1071 -8.61 10.85 14.31
N GLY A 1072 -7.61 11.48 13.69
CA GLY A 1072 -7.67 12.92 13.49
C GLY A 1072 -6.49 13.51 12.76
N ILE A 1073 -6.59 14.82 12.56
CA ILE A 1073 -5.63 15.68 11.88
C ILE A 1073 -5.01 16.61 12.93
N VAL A 1074 -3.69 16.60 13.03
CA VAL A 1074 -2.93 17.61 13.79
C VAL A 1074 -2.66 18.80 12.86
N VAL A 1075 -3.25 19.94 13.18
CA VAL A 1075 -3.11 21.21 12.46
C VAL A 1075 -1.97 21.98 13.15
N GLU A 1076 -0.88 22.18 12.43
CA GLU A 1076 0.30 22.95 12.89
C GLU A 1076 0.07 24.47 12.88
#